data_AF-A0A963EPA9-F1
#
_entry.id   AF-A0A963EPA9-F1
#
_cell.length_a   1.000
_cell.length_b   1.000
_cell.length_c   1.000
_cell.angle_alpha   90.00
_cell.angle_beta   90.00
_cell.angle_gamma   90.00
#
_symmetry.space_group_name_H-M   'P 1'
#
loop_
_entity.id
_entity.type
_entity.pdbx_description
1 polymer ?
#
loop_
_entity_poly.entity_id
_entity_poly.type
_entity_poly.pdbx_seq_one_letter_code
_entity_poly.pdbx_strand_id
1 'polypeptide(L)'
;MKTPLSRGAPALVLALLVALPALSANITVNTLAGDNDGACDAGGTGPADDCSLLEAIDLANGDPVADVILFGVSGLITPEVTPTILTPVTLDGTSAPGGTRSVTINRDIPQRGFERGVVVSGAAAGGSVVQGLTFTRRLLGALGDSMGVLVEDAPNVRVGGSTPAQGNQFFSTDFSIQYSGAGASGGVVRGNTITGNNQGAFDYAITIDGTPNASIGGNGANDGNTISTVEFGIFIAEAASSGFSIVGNQLTNITEDGIRLVMGMTSGSVRGNTLTNNSEGIVTESVSGLIIGGLGAGEGNTVTGGNPAIRVGAGSSNLDILGNSISTSGNFGIRVQGNTSSGNEILGNSVSNAVFCIAIDGAPGNVVGGASTGGGNTVSNCDNSGIRMLFSSSSGTRIIGNEITGAGDMGIFIEDALEGAIGGTAPGQGNRISGPDSGIVVRSSSGGAMAHALLGNSIASSTGLGIDLTATFPPPDGVTANDPAPDADVGPNGLQNFPVISAVTPGGNVAFSLVSSPGTTFRVEAFASASQGPGGFGPGERFLNAVQVTTNGAGMASGSVPAAGLTAGEWATLTATSLDASSASGFGGTSEFSRAVRAGGAALPTVTLSLAPGATDENGGVAKLTATLSSAAVGEVVLSLSYAGTAQMNTDFSAPVAITIPDGQTVGTASLVALDNTSSDGDR
;
A
#
# COMPACT_ATOMS: atom_id res chain seq x y z
N MET A 1 -87.51 67.44 -13.12
CA MET A 1 -87.79 66.42 -12.08
C MET A 1 -87.04 65.15 -12.42
N LYS A 2 -86.55 64.46 -11.39
CA LYS A 2 -85.78 63.21 -11.34
C LYS A 2 -84.25 63.35 -11.31
N THR A 3 -83.76 62.89 -10.15
CA THR A 3 -82.43 62.75 -9.55
C THR A 3 -81.43 61.94 -10.38
N PRO A 4 -80.10 62.18 -10.24
CA PRO A 4 -79.09 61.26 -10.74
C PRO A 4 -78.72 60.20 -9.68
N LEU A 5 -78.68 58.94 -10.12
CA LEU A 5 -78.16 57.78 -9.37
C LEU A 5 -76.63 57.74 -9.47
N SER A 6 -75.95 57.63 -8.34
CA SER A 6 -74.53 57.32 -8.22
C SER A 6 -74.25 55.86 -8.61
N ARG A 7 -73.34 55.62 -9.56
CA ARG A 7 -72.76 54.30 -9.82
C ARG A 7 -71.41 54.20 -9.11
N GLY A 8 -71.31 53.26 -8.18
CA GLY A 8 -70.05 52.85 -7.54
C GLY A 8 -69.16 52.09 -8.53
N ALA A 9 -67.87 52.38 -8.49
CA ALA A 9 -66.84 51.57 -9.12
C ALA A 9 -66.51 50.35 -8.24
N PRO A 10 -66.31 49.15 -8.82
CA PRO A 10 -66.10 47.93 -8.06
C PRO A 10 -64.67 47.86 -7.49
N ALA A 11 -64.56 47.44 -6.23
CA ALA A 11 -63.31 47.05 -5.60
C ALA A 11 -62.78 45.77 -6.25
N LEU A 12 -61.53 45.80 -6.70
CA LEU A 12 -60.77 44.63 -7.13
C LEU A 12 -60.46 43.79 -5.89
N VAL A 13 -61.25 42.74 -5.63
CA VAL A 13 -60.91 41.71 -4.66
C VAL A 13 -59.86 40.81 -5.30
N LEU A 14 -58.59 41.07 -4.98
CA LEU A 14 -57.51 40.11 -5.21
C LEU A 14 -57.73 38.95 -4.24
N ALA A 15 -58.41 37.90 -4.70
CA ALA A 15 -58.47 36.64 -3.98
C ALA A 15 -57.05 36.05 -3.98
N LEU A 16 -56.32 36.26 -2.88
CA LEU A 16 -55.13 35.49 -2.56
C LEU A 16 -55.62 34.05 -2.32
N LEU A 17 -55.63 33.24 -3.38
CA LEU A 17 -55.77 31.80 -3.28
C LEU A 17 -54.48 31.30 -2.63
N VAL A 18 -54.46 31.28 -1.29
CA VAL A 18 -53.47 30.50 -0.55
C VAL A 18 -53.81 29.06 -0.89
N ALA A 19 -53.07 28.46 -1.82
CA ALA A 19 -53.08 27.03 -1.99
C ALA A 19 -52.72 26.43 -0.62
N LEU A 20 -53.66 25.70 -0.02
CA LEU A 20 -53.36 24.84 1.12
C LEU A 20 -52.18 23.95 0.68
N PRO A 21 -51.13 23.79 1.50
CA PRO A 21 -50.05 22.87 1.16
C PRO A 21 -50.66 21.49 0.92
N ALA A 22 -50.39 20.89 -0.25
CA ALA A 22 -50.73 19.50 -0.49
C ALA A 22 -50.09 18.66 0.62
N LEU A 23 -50.90 17.81 1.25
CA LEU A 23 -50.49 16.98 2.37
C LEU A 23 -49.99 15.65 1.81
N SER A 24 -48.82 15.21 2.28
CA SER A 24 -48.28 13.87 2.02
C SER A 24 -49.36 12.80 2.22
N ALA A 25 -49.58 11.97 1.21
CA ALA A 25 -50.55 10.89 1.24
C ALA A 25 -49.89 9.57 1.67
N ASN A 26 -50.63 8.79 2.47
CA ASN A 26 -50.31 7.39 2.72
C ASN A 26 -51.15 6.53 1.76
N ILE A 27 -50.51 5.92 0.78
CA ILE A 27 -51.12 5.02 -0.20
C ILE A 27 -50.84 3.59 0.24
N THR A 28 -51.87 2.73 0.33
CA THR A 28 -51.68 1.36 0.82
C THR A 28 -51.87 0.35 -0.30
N VAL A 29 -50.80 -0.35 -0.67
CA VAL A 29 -50.86 -1.52 -1.54
C VAL A 29 -51.55 -2.66 -0.78
N ASN A 30 -52.71 -3.10 -1.24
CA ASN A 30 -53.56 -4.07 -0.55
C ASN A 30 -53.80 -5.36 -1.35
N THR A 31 -53.16 -5.49 -2.52
CA THR A 31 -53.20 -6.67 -3.38
C THR A 31 -51.80 -7.11 -3.79
N LEU A 32 -51.64 -8.40 -4.11
CA LEU A 32 -50.41 -8.94 -4.71
C LEU A 32 -50.47 -8.94 -6.24
N ALA A 33 -51.55 -8.40 -6.82
CA ALA A 33 -51.73 -8.28 -8.25
C ALA A 33 -50.61 -7.41 -8.85
N GLY A 34 -50.16 -7.80 -10.04
CA GLY A 34 -49.05 -7.16 -10.75
C GLY A 34 -49.46 -6.31 -11.93
N ASP A 35 -50.75 -6.29 -12.24
CA ASP A 35 -51.42 -5.47 -13.24
C ASP A 35 -51.67 -4.04 -12.74
N ASN A 36 -51.94 -3.15 -13.69
CA ASN A 36 -52.34 -1.78 -13.45
C ASN A 36 -53.65 -1.50 -14.21
N ASP A 37 -54.78 -1.43 -13.50
CA ASP A 37 -56.08 -1.11 -14.09
C ASP A 37 -56.38 0.41 -14.13
N GLY A 38 -55.51 1.20 -13.53
CA GLY A 38 -55.52 2.66 -13.54
C GLY A 38 -56.18 3.33 -12.34
N ALA A 39 -56.59 2.60 -11.30
CA ALA A 39 -57.12 3.19 -10.07
C ALA A 39 -56.74 2.42 -8.80
N CYS A 40 -56.51 3.16 -7.70
CA CYS A 40 -56.53 2.56 -6.36
C CYS A 40 -57.95 2.66 -5.80
N ASP A 41 -58.71 1.58 -5.86
CA ASP A 41 -60.11 1.55 -5.45
C ASP A 41 -60.22 1.18 -3.95
N ALA A 42 -60.62 2.16 -3.12
CA ALA A 42 -60.77 1.96 -1.68
C ALA A 42 -62.23 2.07 -1.23
N GLY A 43 -62.90 0.95 -0.89
CA GLY A 43 -64.07 1.01 0.01
C GLY A 43 -65.19 -0.04 -0.07
N GLY A 44 -65.10 -1.10 -0.86
CA GLY A 44 -66.09 -2.18 -0.96
C GLY A 44 -65.51 -3.56 -0.58
N THR A 45 -66.37 -4.57 -0.60
CA THR A 45 -66.00 -5.97 -0.30
C THR A 45 -65.93 -6.81 -1.58
N GLY A 46 -65.55 -6.22 -2.72
CA GLY A 46 -65.52 -6.87 -4.04
C GLY A 46 -64.09 -7.03 -4.61
N PRO A 47 -63.92 -7.81 -5.69
CA PRO A 47 -62.66 -7.97 -6.42
C PRO A 47 -62.29 -6.75 -7.30
N ALA A 48 -62.72 -5.55 -6.90
CA ALA A 48 -62.51 -4.25 -7.56
C ALA A 48 -62.23 -3.17 -6.49
N ASP A 49 -61.57 -3.60 -5.41
CA ASP A 49 -61.19 -2.79 -4.25
C ASP A 49 -59.71 -3.06 -3.94
N ASP A 50 -58.90 -2.98 -5.00
CA ASP A 50 -57.48 -3.19 -4.98
C ASP A 50 -56.69 -1.93 -5.36
N CYS A 51 -55.47 -1.90 -4.85
CA CYS A 51 -54.44 -0.92 -5.14
C CYS A 51 -53.14 -1.71 -5.25
N SER A 52 -52.76 -2.01 -6.48
CA SER A 52 -51.53 -2.71 -6.84
C SER A 52 -50.32 -1.80 -6.60
N LEU A 53 -49.11 -2.38 -6.64
CA LEU A 53 -47.89 -1.58 -6.54
C LEU A 53 -47.77 -0.56 -7.67
N LEU A 54 -48.23 -0.90 -8.88
CA LEU A 54 -48.15 -0.02 -10.04
C LEU A 54 -49.15 1.14 -9.92
N GLU A 55 -50.39 0.86 -9.51
CA GLU A 55 -51.41 1.90 -9.28
C GLU A 55 -51.00 2.85 -8.16
N ALA A 56 -50.43 2.32 -7.07
CA ALA A 56 -49.95 3.14 -5.96
C ALA A 56 -48.81 4.09 -6.39
N ILE A 57 -47.91 3.63 -7.26
CA ILE A 57 -46.83 4.45 -7.82
C ILE A 57 -47.37 5.48 -8.80
N ASP A 58 -48.31 5.12 -9.68
CA ASP A 58 -48.93 6.06 -10.61
C ASP A 58 -49.69 7.17 -9.89
N LEU A 59 -50.38 6.82 -8.79
CA LEU A 59 -51.03 7.80 -7.93
C LEU A 59 -50.02 8.75 -7.29
N ALA A 60 -48.92 8.22 -6.73
CA ALA A 60 -47.86 9.02 -6.11
C ALA A 60 -47.12 9.91 -7.12
N ASN A 61 -46.89 9.41 -8.35
CA ASN A 61 -46.30 10.18 -9.44
C ASN A 61 -47.17 11.37 -9.88
N GLY A 62 -48.46 11.35 -9.55
CA GLY A 62 -49.38 12.46 -9.74
C GLY A 62 -49.22 13.59 -8.71
N ASP A 63 -48.53 13.35 -7.59
CA ASP A 63 -48.33 14.33 -6.51
C ASP A 63 -46.87 14.86 -6.48
N PRO A 64 -46.65 16.18 -6.57
CA PRO A 64 -45.31 16.76 -6.39
C PRO A 64 -44.82 16.73 -4.93
N VAL A 65 -45.68 16.45 -3.95
CA VAL A 65 -45.33 16.29 -2.53
C VAL A 65 -44.90 14.85 -2.26
N ALA A 66 -44.01 14.68 -1.29
CA ALA A 66 -43.50 13.36 -0.94
C ALA A 66 -44.61 12.46 -0.37
N ASP A 67 -44.89 11.34 -1.04
CA ASP A 67 -45.87 10.36 -0.60
C ASP A 67 -45.21 9.14 0.05
N VAL A 68 -46.00 8.42 0.85
CA VAL A 68 -45.58 7.16 1.49
C VAL A 68 -46.44 6.02 0.96
N ILE A 69 -45.80 5.06 0.30
CA ILE A 69 -46.44 3.82 -0.14
C ILE A 69 -46.18 2.75 0.92
N LEU A 70 -47.26 2.31 1.58
CA LEU A 70 -47.31 1.25 2.56
C LEU A 70 -47.81 -0.04 1.93
N PHE A 71 -47.54 -1.19 2.56
CA PHE A 71 -48.01 -2.49 2.14
C PHE A 71 -48.96 -3.05 3.22
N GLY A 72 -50.23 -3.26 2.86
CA GLY A 72 -51.21 -4.00 3.65
C GLY A 72 -51.18 -5.51 3.40
N VAL A 73 -50.32 -5.97 2.48
CA VAL A 73 -50.14 -7.37 2.09
C VAL A 73 -48.68 -7.80 2.14
N SER A 74 -48.47 -9.10 2.19
CA SER A 74 -47.15 -9.74 2.15
C SER A 74 -47.15 -10.88 1.16
N GLY A 75 -46.06 -11.08 0.43
CA GLY A 75 -45.96 -12.10 -0.59
C GLY A 75 -45.24 -11.62 -1.85
N LEU A 76 -45.37 -12.42 -2.90
CA LEU A 76 -44.75 -12.14 -4.19
C LEU A 76 -45.64 -11.22 -5.03
N ILE A 77 -45.09 -10.08 -5.44
CA ILE A 77 -45.64 -9.18 -6.45
C ILE A 77 -44.82 -9.38 -7.72
N THR A 78 -45.51 -9.62 -8.84
CA THR A 78 -44.91 -9.77 -10.17
C THR A 78 -45.44 -8.68 -11.09
N PRO A 79 -44.93 -7.44 -11.03
CA PRO A 79 -45.49 -6.33 -11.80
C PRO A 79 -45.41 -6.60 -13.31
N GLU A 80 -46.35 -6.12 -14.11
CA GLU A 80 -46.41 -6.34 -15.56
C GLU A 80 -45.51 -5.37 -16.37
N VAL A 81 -45.24 -4.20 -15.81
CA VAL A 81 -44.26 -3.21 -16.28
C VAL A 81 -43.29 -2.83 -15.17
N THR A 82 -42.22 -2.11 -15.49
CA THR A 82 -41.24 -1.67 -14.49
C THR A 82 -41.85 -0.60 -13.57
N PRO A 83 -41.94 -0.85 -12.25
CA PRO A 83 -42.33 0.17 -11.28
C PRO A 83 -41.37 1.35 -11.32
N THR A 84 -41.86 2.53 -11.74
CA THR A 84 -41.03 3.72 -11.97
C THR A 84 -41.52 4.91 -11.16
N ILE A 85 -40.68 5.38 -10.23
CA ILE A 85 -40.92 6.53 -9.36
C ILE A 85 -40.35 7.78 -10.02
N LEU A 86 -41.18 8.81 -10.20
CA LEU A 86 -40.88 10.07 -10.90
C LEU A 86 -41.04 11.31 -9.99
N THR A 87 -41.69 11.15 -8.84
CA THR A 87 -41.83 12.16 -7.77
C THR A 87 -41.26 11.60 -6.46
N PRO A 88 -41.08 12.42 -5.41
CA PRO A 88 -40.49 11.92 -4.17
C PRO A 88 -41.42 10.89 -3.51
N VAL A 89 -40.95 9.65 -3.31
CA VAL A 89 -41.75 8.58 -2.70
C VAL A 89 -40.94 7.83 -1.66
N THR A 90 -41.55 7.56 -0.50
CA THR A 90 -41.07 6.53 0.44
C THR A 90 -41.83 5.23 0.18
N LEU A 91 -41.18 4.29 -0.48
CA LEU A 91 -41.68 2.93 -0.68
C LEU A 91 -41.26 2.07 0.52
N ASP A 92 -42.20 1.80 1.43
CA ASP A 92 -41.93 1.23 2.75
C ASP A 92 -42.45 -0.19 2.93
N GLY A 93 -41.63 -1.17 2.56
CA GLY A 93 -41.91 -2.59 2.78
C GLY A 93 -41.93 -3.03 4.25
N THR A 94 -41.52 -2.17 5.20
CA THR A 94 -41.54 -2.52 6.63
C THR A 94 -42.94 -2.53 7.24
N SER A 95 -43.89 -1.90 6.54
CA SER A 95 -45.30 -1.81 6.93
C SER A 95 -46.11 -3.08 6.67
N ALA A 96 -45.57 -3.99 5.85
CA ALA A 96 -46.22 -5.24 5.45
C ALA A 96 -46.56 -6.17 6.63
N PRO A 97 -47.66 -6.94 6.56
CA PRO A 97 -47.89 -8.06 7.45
C PRO A 97 -46.70 -9.03 7.44
N GLY A 98 -46.11 -9.35 8.60
CA GLY A 98 -44.87 -10.13 8.66
C GLY A 98 -43.58 -9.29 8.64
N GLY A 99 -43.70 -7.96 8.52
CA GLY A 99 -42.62 -6.99 8.72
C GLY A 99 -41.66 -6.86 7.53
N THR A 100 -40.49 -6.29 7.79
CA THR A 100 -39.42 -6.08 6.80
C THR A 100 -39.14 -7.35 5.98
N ARG A 101 -38.97 -7.18 4.66
CA ARG A 101 -38.61 -8.22 3.66
C ARG A 101 -39.70 -9.26 3.40
N SER A 102 -40.92 -9.05 3.88
CA SER A 102 -42.07 -9.94 3.63
C SER A 102 -42.78 -9.70 2.29
N VAL A 103 -42.48 -8.58 1.62
CA VAL A 103 -42.90 -8.30 0.24
C VAL A 103 -41.74 -8.55 -0.71
N THR A 104 -41.96 -9.43 -1.68
CA THR A 104 -40.99 -9.77 -2.71
C THR A 104 -41.42 -9.19 -4.05
N ILE A 105 -40.58 -8.37 -4.66
CA ILE A 105 -40.75 -7.87 -6.02
C ILE A 105 -39.90 -8.75 -6.95
N ASN A 106 -40.54 -9.31 -7.98
CA ASN A 106 -39.88 -10.11 -9.00
C ASN A 106 -40.42 -9.77 -10.38
N ARG A 107 -39.55 -9.46 -11.35
CA ARG A 107 -39.91 -9.00 -12.69
C ARG A 107 -39.40 -9.94 -13.78
N ASP A 108 -39.67 -11.24 -13.65
CA ASP A 108 -39.32 -12.20 -14.72
C ASP A 108 -40.26 -12.05 -15.93
N ILE A 109 -39.73 -11.63 -17.07
CA ILE A 109 -40.40 -11.72 -18.37
C ILE A 109 -39.75 -12.84 -19.20
N PRO A 110 -40.52 -13.65 -19.96
CA PRO A 110 -39.97 -14.76 -20.75
C PRO A 110 -39.01 -14.38 -21.92
N GLN A 111 -38.57 -13.12 -22.04
CA GLN A 111 -37.85 -12.57 -23.19
C GLN A 111 -36.51 -11.95 -22.76
N ARG A 112 -35.51 -11.92 -23.67
CA ARG A 112 -34.23 -11.24 -23.41
C ARG A 112 -34.46 -9.73 -23.21
N GLY A 113 -34.10 -9.18 -22.06
CA GLY A 113 -34.16 -7.75 -21.75
C GLY A 113 -33.54 -7.44 -20.37
N PHE A 114 -33.33 -6.15 -20.09
CA PHE A 114 -32.95 -5.67 -18.75
C PHE A 114 -34.20 -5.61 -17.87
N GLU A 115 -34.32 -6.55 -16.95
CA GLU A 115 -35.42 -6.58 -15.99
C GLU A 115 -35.08 -5.65 -14.82
N ARG A 116 -35.99 -4.76 -14.44
CA ARG A 116 -35.77 -3.81 -13.34
C ARG A 116 -36.87 -3.95 -12.30
N GLY A 117 -36.49 -4.19 -11.06
CA GLY A 117 -37.40 -4.34 -9.91
C GLY A 117 -38.10 -3.03 -9.57
N VAL A 118 -37.34 -1.98 -9.25
CA VAL A 118 -37.85 -0.60 -9.06
C VAL A 118 -36.87 0.38 -9.72
N VAL A 119 -37.40 1.40 -10.39
CA VAL A 119 -36.62 2.52 -10.94
C VAL A 119 -37.04 3.81 -10.25
N VAL A 120 -36.07 4.61 -9.82
CA VAL A 120 -36.27 6.00 -9.38
C VAL A 120 -35.58 6.90 -10.39
N SER A 121 -36.34 7.70 -11.13
CA SER A 121 -35.82 8.40 -12.31
C SER A 121 -36.15 9.88 -12.33
N GLY A 122 -35.13 10.68 -12.66
CA GLY A 122 -35.23 12.11 -12.88
C GLY A 122 -35.16 12.93 -11.61
N ALA A 123 -34.75 14.19 -11.77
CA ALA A 123 -34.47 15.09 -10.65
C ALA A 123 -35.69 15.34 -9.73
N ALA A 124 -36.90 15.23 -10.28
CA ALA A 124 -38.15 15.38 -9.53
C ALA A 124 -38.39 14.23 -8.53
N ALA A 125 -37.82 13.05 -8.77
CA ALA A 125 -37.91 11.90 -7.86
C ALA A 125 -36.92 11.98 -6.68
N GLY A 126 -36.20 13.09 -6.54
CA GLY A 126 -35.17 13.26 -5.53
C GLY A 126 -35.69 13.11 -4.10
N GLY A 127 -34.86 12.56 -3.22
CA GLY A 127 -35.22 12.28 -1.82
C GLY A 127 -36.09 11.04 -1.60
N SER A 128 -36.40 10.28 -2.66
CA SER A 128 -37.12 9.01 -2.55
C SER A 128 -36.37 7.99 -1.68
N VAL A 129 -37.13 7.09 -1.07
CA VAL A 129 -36.61 6.01 -0.23
C VAL A 129 -37.21 4.69 -0.67
N VAL A 130 -36.37 3.69 -0.90
CA VAL A 130 -36.80 2.30 -1.15
C VAL A 130 -36.27 1.44 -0.02
N GLN A 131 -37.15 0.92 0.85
CA GLN A 131 -36.73 0.19 2.06
C GLN A 131 -37.64 -0.99 2.39
N GLY A 132 -37.10 -1.95 3.14
CA GLY A 132 -37.85 -3.07 3.70
C GLY A 132 -38.37 -4.10 2.71
N LEU A 133 -37.88 -4.12 1.46
CA LEU A 133 -38.36 -5.01 0.40
C LEU A 133 -37.38 -6.15 0.12
N THR A 134 -37.89 -7.22 -0.49
CA THR A 134 -37.07 -8.29 -1.08
C THR A 134 -37.13 -8.20 -2.60
N PHE A 135 -35.98 -8.26 -3.26
CA PHE A 135 -35.84 -8.32 -4.71
C PHE A 135 -35.24 -9.66 -5.10
N THR A 136 -35.84 -10.33 -6.08
CA THR A 136 -35.33 -11.62 -6.56
C THR A 136 -35.61 -11.84 -8.03
N ARG A 137 -35.00 -12.91 -8.56
CA ARG A 137 -35.20 -13.47 -9.90
C ARG A 137 -35.72 -14.90 -9.77
N ARG A 138 -36.55 -15.37 -10.71
CA ARG A 138 -36.87 -16.81 -10.83
C ARG A 138 -35.90 -17.45 -11.83
N LEU A 139 -35.30 -18.56 -11.43
CA LEU A 139 -34.53 -19.43 -12.35
C LEU A 139 -35.47 -20.07 -13.38
N LEU A 140 -35.76 -19.36 -14.48
CA LEU A 140 -36.40 -19.91 -15.67
C LEU A 140 -35.47 -19.74 -16.89
N GLY A 141 -34.28 -20.34 -16.81
CA GLY A 141 -33.55 -20.85 -17.99
C GLY A 141 -33.14 -19.87 -19.11
N ALA A 142 -33.10 -18.55 -18.91
CA ALA A 142 -32.67 -17.60 -19.95
C ALA A 142 -31.78 -16.44 -19.45
N LEU A 143 -30.84 -16.06 -20.32
CA LEU A 143 -29.73 -15.09 -20.21
C LEU A 143 -30.18 -13.61 -20.31
N GLY A 144 -31.02 -13.14 -19.40
CA GLY A 144 -31.31 -11.70 -19.21
C GLY A 144 -30.60 -11.14 -17.98
N ASP A 145 -30.24 -9.86 -18.02
CA ASP A 145 -29.64 -9.11 -16.91
C ASP A 145 -30.76 -8.58 -15.99
N SER A 146 -30.79 -9.03 -14.73
CA SER A 146 -31.80 -8.60 -13.74
C SER A 146 -31.26 -7.55 -12.78
N MET A 147 -32.00 -6.46 -12.61
CA MET A 147 -31.68 -5.35 -11.71
C MET A 147 -32.69 -5.27 -10.55
N GLY A 148 -32.19 -5.11 -9.31
CA GLY A 148 -33.04 -4.87 -8.15
C GLY A 148 -33.61 -3.46 -8.12
N VAL A 149 -32.76 -2.47 -7.78
CA VAL A 149 -33.11 -1.04 -7.77
C VAL A 149 -32.15 -0.25 -8.64
N LEU A 150 -32.69 0.55 -9.56
CA LEU A 150 -31.95 1.52 -10.36
C LEU A 150 -32.36 2.94 -9.97
N VAL A 151 -31.37 3.80 -9.72
CA VAL A 151 -31.52 5.24 -9.54
C VAL A 151 -30.85 5.94 -10.72
N GLU A 152 -31.63 6.69 -11.49
CA GLU A 152 -31.16 7.35 -12.72
C GLU A 152 -31.44 8.86 -12.63
N ASP A 153 -30.38 9.66 -12.51
CA ASP A 153 -30.46 11.13 -12.41
C ASP A 153 -31.41 11.68 -11.32
N ALA A 154 -31.68 10.91 -10.27
CA ALA A 154 -32.52 11.29 -9.12
C ALA A 154 -31.67 11.55 -7.86
N PRO A 155 -31.57 12.80 -7.36
CA PRO A 155 -30.64 13.14 -6.30
C PRO A 155 -31.13 12.70 -4.91
N ASN A 156 -30.20 12.41 -4.00
CA ASN A 156 -30.47 12.10 -2.59
C ASN A 156 -31.44 10.93 -2.37
N VAL A 157 -31.51 10.00 -3.32
CA VAL A 157 -32.31 8.78 -3.17
C VAL A 157 -31.62 7.86 -2.17
N ARG A 158 -32.39 7.22 -1.27
CA ARG A 158 -31.90 6.21 -0.35
C ARG A 158 -32.44 4.84 -0.73
N VAL A 159 -31.54 3.91 -1.05
CA VAL A 159 -31.85 2.49 -1.17
C VAL A 159 -31.44 1.81 0.12
N GLY A 160 -32.42 1.48 0.94
CA GLY A 160 -32.26 0.86 2.24
C GLY A 160 -32.80 1.71 3.40
N GLY A 161 -32.65 1.15 4.59
CA GLY A 161 -33.24 1.66 5.81
C GLY A 161 -32.42 2.76 6.48
N SER A 162 -33.08 3.53 7.35
CA SER A 162 -32.35 4.36 8.33
C SER A 162 -31.64 3.51 9.41
N THR A 163 -32.04 2.24 9.52
CA THR A 163 -31.44 1.21 10.36
C THR A 163 -31.29 -0.10 9.56
N PRO A 164 -30.42 -1.03 9.98
CA PRO A 164 -30.22 -2.30 9.27
C PRO A 164 -31.49 -3.17 9.20
N ALA A 165 -32.34 -3.10 10.23
CA ALA A 165 -33.61 -3.82 10.28
C ALA A 165 -34.64 -3.35 9.24
N GLN A 166 -34.41 -2.19 8.61
CA GLN A 166 -35.26 -1.62 7.56
C GLN A 166 -34.63 -1.79 6.16
N GLY A 167 -33.43 -2.39 6.05
CA GLY A 167 -32.76 -2.55 4.77
C GLY A 167 -33.40 -3.59 3.86
N ASN A 168 -33.23 -3.42 2.55
CA ASN A 168 -33.74 -4.36 1.57
C ASN A 168 -32.93 -5.65 1.54
N GLN A 169 -33.50 -6.69 0.93
CA GLN A 169 -32.82 -7.94 0.62
C GLN A 169 -32.80 -8.16 -0.89
N PHE A 170 -31.65 -8.55 -1.43
CA PHE A 170 -31.48 -8.88 -2.85
C PHE A 170 -30.96 -10.31 -2.96
N PHE A 171 -31.60 -11.11 -3.81
CA PHE A 171 -31.22 -12.49 -4.05
C PHE A 171 -31.20 -12.83 -5.54
N SER A 172 -30.05 -13.30 -6.04
CA SER A 172 -29.90 -13.75 -7.44
C SER A 172 -30.18 -12.66 -8.50
N THR A 173 -29.84 -11.41 -8.20
CA THR A 173 -29.87 -10.29 -9.16
C THR A 173 -28.52 -10.14 -9.83
N ASP A 174 -28.47 -9.79 -11.11
CA ASP A 174 -27.21 -9.47 -11.80
C ASP A 174 -26.68 -8.08 -11.36
N PHE A 175 -27.56 -7.08 -11.20
CA PHE A 175 -27.22 -5.81 -10.56
C PHE A 175 -28.17 -5.53 -9.39
N SER A 176 -27.75 -5.71 -8.14
CA SER A 176 -28.69 -5.51 -7.02
C SER A 176 -29.10 -4.04 -6.89
N ILE A 177 -28.12 -3.14 -6.87
CA ILE A 177 -28.34 -1.70 -6.72
C ILE A 177 -27.42 -0.94 -7.67
N GLN A 178 -27.99 -0.05 -8.49
CA GLN A 178 -27.22 0.85 -9.35
C GLN A 178 -27.67 2.29 -9.18
N TYR A 179 -26.70 3.20 -9.06
CA TYR A 179 -26.88 4.63 -9.26
C TYR A 179 -26.15 5.03 -10.55
N SER A 180 -26.83 5.74 -11.43
CA SER A 180 -26.30 6.16 -12.72
C SER A 180 -26.62 7.63 -13.00
N GLY A 181 -25.61 8.32 -13.52
CA GLY A 181 -25.71 9.70 -13.97
C GLY A 181 -25.41 10.73 -12.89
N ALA A 182 -24.89 11.89 -13.31
CA ALA A 182 -24.48 12.96 -12.40
C ALA A 182 -25.67 13.53 -11.58
N GLY A 183 -26.90 13.40 -12.06
CA GLY A 183 -28.11 13.81 -11.36
C GLY A 183 -28.42 12.94 -10.14
N ALA A 184 -27.91 11.70 -10.07
CA ALA A 184 -28.13 10.78 -8.95
C ALA A 184 -27.30 11.11 -7.69
N SER A 185 -26.74 12.32 -7.66
CA SER A 185 -25.83 12.82 -6.62
C SER A 185 -26.36 12.64 -5.20
N GLY A 186 -25.47 12.36 -4.24
CA GLY A 186 -25.84 12.22 -2.83
C GLY A 186 -26.64 10.95 -2.52
N GLY A 187 -26.65 9.98 -3.43
CA GLY A 187 -27.30 8.69 -3.24
C GLY A 187 -26.80 7.94 -2.00
N VAL A 188 -27.70 7.24 -1.31
CA VAL A 188 -27.38 6.51 -0.08
C VAL A 188 -27.75 5.03 -0.22
N VAL A 189 -26.81 4.14 0.05
CA VAL A 189 -27.03 2.69 0.09
C VAL A 189 -26.71 2.18 1.48
N ARG A 190 -27.72 1.81 2.28
CA ARG A 190 -27.52 1.53 3.71
C ARG A 190 -28.31 0.31 4.21
N GLY A 191 -27.64 -0.55 4.98
CA GLY A 191 -28.26 -1.67 5.69
C GLY A 191 -28.83 -2.78 4.80
N ASN A 192 -28.52 -2.80 3.50
CA ASN A 192 -29.05 -3.84 2.61
C ASN A 192 -28.32 -5.16 2.80
N THR A 193 -29.02 -6.28 2.56
CA THR A 193 -28.44 -7.61 2.47
C THR A 193 -28.48 -8.07 1.03
N ILE A 194 -27.32 -8.33 0.43
CA ILE A 194 -27.19 -8.74 -0.96
C ILE A 194 -26.52 -10.11 -1.00
N THR A 195 -27.18 -11.07 -1.63
CA THR A 195 -26.66 -12.42 -1.84
C THR A 195 -26.79 -12.77 -3.31
N GLY A 196 -25.65 -12.86 -4.00
CA GLY A 196 -25.60 -13.27 -5.39
C GLY A 196 -25.85 -14.76 -5.57
N ASN A 197 -25.82 -15.20 -6.83
CA ASN A 197 -26.01 -16.61 -7.18
C ASN A 197 -24.73 -17.27 -7.72
N ASN A 198 -23.67 -16.48 -7.99
CA ASN A 198 -22.43 -16.94 -8.64
C ASN A 198 -22.71 -17.74 -9.94
N GLN A 199 -23.80 -17.47 -10.66
CA GLN A 199 -24.20 -18.19 -11.88
C GLN A 199 -24.01 -17.39 -13.18
N GLY A 200 -23.50 -16.15 -13.14
CA GLY A 200 -23.38 -15.26 -14.31
C GLY A 200 -22.08 -14.44 -14.34
N ALA A 201 -21.77 -13.84 -15.49
CA ALA A 201 -20.57 -13.02 -15.75
C ALA A 201 -20.76 -11.52 -15.44
N PHE A 202 -21.84 -11.16 -14.74
CA PHE A 202 -22.19 -9.80 -14.37
C PHE A 202 -22.95 -9.76 -13.04
N ASP A 203 -22.43 -10.38 -11.97
CA ASP A 203 -23.07 -10.35 -10.63
C ASP A 203 -22.48 -9.21 -9.77
N TYR A 204 -23.00 -8.00 -9.94
CA TYR A 204 -22.61 -6.76 -9.23
C TYR A 204 -23.59 -6.43 -8.10
N ALA A 205 -23.09 -6.38 -6.86
CA ALA A 205 -23.94 -6.00 -5.73
C ALA A 205 -24.30 -4.50 -5.73
N ILE A 206 -23.32 -3.62 -5.68
CA ILE A 206 -23.55 -2.16 -5.68
C ILE A 206 -22.71 -1.50 -6.75
N THR A 207 -23.36 -0.79 -7.67
CA THR A 207 -22.71 -0.04 -8.76
C THR A 207 -23.00 1.45 -8.64
N ILE A 208 -21.95 2.27 -8.64
CA ILE A 208 -22.03 3.74 -8.70
C ILE A 208 -21.33 4.17 -9.98
N ASP A 209 -22.11 4.72 -10.91
CA ASP A 209 -21.66 5.06 -12.25
C ASP A 209 -21.95 6.54 -12.55
N GLY A 210 -20.90 7.32 -12.76
CA GLY A 210 -20.98 8.76 -12.97
C GLY A 210 -21.68 9.56 -11.86
N THR A 211 -21.79 9.04 -10.64
CA THR A 211 -22.65 9.59 -9.58
C THR A 211 -21.83 10.19 -8.42
N PRO A 212 -21.81 11.52 -8.24
CA PRO A 212 -21.00 12.17 -7.21
C PRO A 212 -21.58 12.02 -5.80
N ASN A 213 -20.69 12.02 -4.80
CA ASN A 213 -21.04 12.07 -3.37
C ASN A 213 -21.94 10.92 -2.86
N ALA A 214 -21.83 9.73 -3.47
CA ALA A 214 -22.56 8.56 -3.00
C ALA A 214 -22.06 8.08 -1.61
N SER A 215 -22.98 7.71 -0.73
CA SER A 215 -22.67 7.13 0.58
C SER A 215 -23.11 5.67 0.65
N ILE A 216 -22.15 4.76 0.79
CA ILE A 216 -22.39 3.31 0.86
C ILE A 216 -22.05 2.80 2.26
N GLY A 217 -23.08 2.49 3.03
CA GLY A 217 -23.02 2.05 4.42
C GLY A 217 -23.21 3.19 5.42
N GLY A 218 -22.55 3.12 6.58
CA GLY A 218 -22.67 4.11 7.66
C GLY A 218 -21.75 3.83 8.87
N ASN A 219 -21.66 4.81 9.78
CA ASN A 219 -20.68 4.83 10.88
C ASN A 219 -21.11 4.08 12.16
N GLY A 220 -22.38 3.67 12.29
CA GLY A 220 -22.87 2.90 13.44
C GLY A 220 -22.69 1.40 13.27
N ALA A 221 -22.72 0.66 14.37
CA ALA A 221 -22.63 -0.80 14.36
C ALA A 221 -23.74 -1.40 13.47
N ASN A 222 -23.34 -2.20 12.49
CA ASN A 222 -24.20 -2.83 11.47
C ASN A 222 -24.87 -1.89 10.46
N ASP A 223 -24.53 -0.59 10.41
CA ASP A 223 -25.11 0.34 9.42
C ASP A 223 -24.70 0.04 7.97
N GLY A 224 -23.63 -0.72 7.77
CA GLY A 224 -23.16 -1.13 6.47
C GLY A 224 -24.08 -2.12 5.76
N ASN A 225 -23.81 -2.30 4.47
CA ASN A 225 -24.42 -3.36 3.68
C ASN A 225 -23.69 -4.68 3.93
N THR A 226 -24.44 -5.79 3.93
CA THR A 226 -23.90 -7.15 3.98
C THR A 226 -24.00 -7.74 2.59
N ILE A 227 -22.85 -8.04 1.97
CA ILE A 227 -22.74 -8.50 0.58
C ILE A 227 -22.01 -9.84 0.57
N SER A 228 -22.59 -10.83 -0.09
CA SER A 228 -21.96 -12.14 -0.20
C SER A 228 -22.22 -12.84 -1.52
N THR A 229 -21.30 -13.71 -1.93
CA THR A 229 -21.46 -14.65 -3.06
C THR A 229 -21.92 -13.97 -4.35
N VAL A 230 -21.28 -12.84 -4.65
CA VAL A 230 -21.40 -12.10 -5.92
C VAL A 230 -20.04 -12.10 -6.62
N GLU A 231 -20.01 -11.65 -7.87
CA GLU A 231 -18.77 -11.49 -8.63
C GLU A 231 -18.03 -10.22 -8.20
N PHE A 232 -18.71 -9.08 -8.19
CA PHE A 232 -18.18 -7.79 -7.76
C PHE A 232 -19.00 -7.23 -6.59
N GLY A 233 -18.33 -6.86 -5.49
CA GLY A 233 -19.00 -6.34 -4.30
C GLY A 233 -19.48 -4.90 -4.48
N ILE A 234 -18.57 -3.94 -4.37
CA ILE A 234 -18.86 -2.52 -4.60
C ILE A 234 -18.00 -2.04 -5.77
N PHE A 235 -18.64 -1.57 -6.83
CA PHE A 235 -17.99 -1.06 -8.03
C PHE A 235 -18.32 0.42 -8.20
N ILE A 236 -17.29 1.26 -8.22
CA ILE A 236 -17.43 2.70 -8.52
C ILE A 236 -16.59 3.02 -9.74
N ALA A 237 -17.22 3.63 -10.74
CA ALA A 237 -16.59 4.01 -11.98
C ALA A 237 -16.88 5.45 -12.37
N GLU A 238 -16.04 5.94 -13.28
CA GLU A 238 -16.02 7.28 -13.86
C GLU A 238 -15.57 8.40 -12.92
N ALA A 239 -14.90 9.40 -13.51
CA ALA A 239 -14.36 10.56 -12.79
C ALA A 239 -15.46 11.35 -12.03
N ALA A 240 -16.67 11.37 -12.58
CA ALA A 240 -17.81 12.05 -11.98
C ALA A 240 -18.26 11.42 -10.65
N SER A 241 -17.88 10.17 -10.36
CA SER A 241 -18.23 9.48 -9.12
C SER A 241 -17.39 9.89 -7.90
N SER A 242 -16.72 11.05 -7.95
CA SER A 242 -15.87 11.54 -6.86
C SER A 242 -16.66 12.02 -5.64
N GLY A 243 -16.00 12.04 -4.48
CA GLY A 243 -16.57 12.48 -3.20
C GLY A 243 -17.38 11.40 -2.48
N PHE A 244 -17.30 10.16 -2.94
CA PHE A 244 -17.99 9.02 -2.34
C PHE A 244 -17.42 8.65 -0.95
N SER A 245 -18.23 7.94 -0.17
CA SER A 245 -17.85 7.37 1.12
C SER A 245 -18.34 5.92 1.23
N ILE A 246 -17.43 4.97 1.37
CA ILE A 246 -17.73 3.55 1.59
C ILE A 246 -17.34 3.21 3.03
N VAL A 247 -18.32 3.04 3.91
CA VAL A 247 -18.06 2.84 5.35
C VAL A 247 -18.85 1.70 5.97
N GLY A 248 -18.16 0.84 6.71
CA GLY A 248 -18.78 -0.15 7.59
C GLY A 248 -19.43 -1.34 6.89
N ASN A 249 -19.17 -1.56 5.60
CA ASN A 249 -19.76 -2.66 4.84
C ASN A 249 -19.05 -3.99 5.14
N GLN A 250 -19.80 -5.09 5.04
CA GLN A 250 -19.29 -6.46 5.21
C GLN A 250 -19.40 -7.20 3.87
N LEU A 251 -18.28 -7.57 3.28
CA LEU A 251 -18.19 -8.23 1.97
C LEU A 251 -17.53 -9.59 2.14
N THR A 252 -18.19 -10.67 1.73
CA THR A 252 -17.70 -12.04 1.97
C THR A 252 -17.85 -12.95 0.75
N ASN A 253 -16.82 -13.73 0.43
CA ASN A 253 -16.82 -14.70 -0.67
C ASN A 253 -17.14 -14.05 -2.04
N ILE A 254 -16.52 -12.91 -2.32
CA ILE A 254 -16.63 -12.21 -3.59
C ILE A 254 -15.64 -12.84 -4.59
N THR A 255 -16.09 -13.26 -5.77
CA THR A 255 -15.24 -14.06 -6.67
C THR A 255 -14.24 -13.25 -7.47
N GLU A 256 -14.44 -11.93 -7.60
CA GLU A 256 -13.48 -10.97 -8.14
C GLU A 256 -13.13 -9.93 -7.05
N ASP A 257 -13.40 -8.64 -7.31
CA ASP A 257 -13.03 -7.54 -6.42
C ASP A 257 -14.09 -7.30 -5.35
N GLY A 258 -13.66 -7.26 -4.09
CA GLY A 258 -14.51 -6.78 -3.00
C GLY A 258 -14.97 -5.34 -3.24
N ILE A 259 -14.02 -4.41 -3.34
CA ILE A 259 -14.29 -3.00 -3.66
C ILE A 259 -13.38 -2.59 -4.83
N ARG A 260 -13.98 -2.22 -5.96
CA ARG A 260 -13.26 -1.78 -7.16
C ARG A 260 -13.56 -0.31 -7.47
N LEU A 261 -12.50 0.48 -7.66
CA LEU A 261 -12.56 1.91 -7.89
C LEU A 261 -11.75 2.25 -9.14
N VAL A 262 -12.38 2.76 -10.20
CA VAL A 262 -11.71 2.94 -11.51
C VAL A 262 -12.06 4.23 -12.25
N MET A 263 -11.31 4.53 -13.30
CA MET A 263 -11.66 5.49 -14.37
C MET A 263 -11.68 6.97 -13.95
N GLY A 264 -10.64 7.44 -13.25
CA GLY A 264 -10.33 8.87 -13.13
C GLY A 264 -10.91 9.59 -11.91
N MET A 265 -11.36 8.87 -10.88
CA MET A 265 -11.85 9.48 -9.64
C MET A 265 -10.75 10.23 -8.91
N THR A 266 -11.08 11.39 -8.31
CA THR A 266 -10.10 12.29 -7.69
C THR A 266 -10.27 12.49 -6.19
N SER A 267 -11.35 11.97 -5.60
CA SER A 267 -11.57 12.04 -4.16
C SER A 267 -12.57 10.97 -3.70
N GLY A 268 -12.43 10.49 -2.48
CA GLY A 268 -13.37 9.60 -1.82
C GLY A 268 -12.79 9.02 -0.54
N SER A 269 -13.52 8.12 0.11
CA SER A 269 -12.95 7.34 1.21
C SER A 269 -13.52 5.94 1.30
N VAL A 270 -12.70 4.99 1.73
CA VAL A 270 -13.05 3.59 2.01
C VAL A 270 -12.58 3.26 3.43
N ARG A 271 -13.48 3.20 4.41
CA ARG A 271 -13.11 3.13 5.85
C ARG A 271 -13.92 2.09 6.60
N GLY A 272 -13.30 1.41 7.56
CA GLY A 272 -14.01 0.50 8.49
C GLY A 272 -14.77 -0.66 7.82
N ASN A 273 -14.48 -0.99 6.56
CA ASN A 273 -15.13 -2.12 5.88
C ASN A 273 -14.47 -3.44 6.29
N THR A 274 -15.24 -4.52 6.35
CA THR A 274 -14.76 -5.88 6.58
C THR A 274 -14.89 -6.69 5.29
N LEU A 275 -13.75 -7.13 4.75
CA LEU A 275 -13.66 -7.91 3.52
C LEU A 275 -13.08 -9.28 3.86
N THR A 276 -13.76 -10.36 3.52
CA THR A 276 -13.36 -11.73 3.90
C THR A 276 -13.47 -12.71 2.73
N ASN A 277 -12.40 -13.44 2.43
CA ASN A 277 -12.36 -14.47 1.38
C ASN A 277 -12.79 -13.95 -0.01
N ASN A 278 -12.42 -12.72 -0.33
CA ASN A 278 -12.58 -12.19 -1.68
C ASN A 278 -11.39 -12.61 -2.54
N SER A 279 -11.54 -12.67 -3.87
CA SER A 279 -10.38 -12.90 -4.76
C SER A 279 -9.38 -11.77 -4.63
N GLU A 280 -9.85 -10.53 -4.69
CA GLU A 280 -9.09 -9.33 -4.36
C GLU A 280 -9.88 -8.44 -3.40
N GLY A 281 -9.19 -7.75 -2.49
CA GLY A 281 -9.86 -6.95 -1.46
C GLY A 281 -10.33 -5.59 -1.99
N ILE A 282 -9.46 -4.58 -1.87
CA ILE A 282 -9.71 -3.21 -2.36
C ILE A 282 -8.80 -2.93 -3.55
N VAL A 283 -9.37 -2.47 -4.65
CA VAL A 283 -8.69 -2.27 -5.93
C VAL A 283 -8.90 -0.85 -6.42
N THR A 284 -7.81 -0.20 -6.83
CA THR A 284 -7.85 1.10 -7.51
C THR A 284 -7.15 1.03 -8.87
N GLU A 285 -7.69 1.72 -9.87
CA GLU A 285 -7.05 1.88 -11.18
C GLU A 285 -7.37 3.26 -11.77
N SER A 286 -6.33 4.05 -12.08
CA SER A 286 -6.48 5.44 -12.51
C SER A 286 -7.29 6.29 -11.51
N VAL A 287 -7.01 6.15 -10.20
CA VAL A 287 -7.67 6.90 -9.12
C VAL A 287 -6.65 7.79 -8.41
N SER A 288 -7.04 8.99 -7.99
CA SER A 288 -6.17 9.84 -7.16
C SER A 288 -6.86 10.41 -5.93
N GLY A 289 -6.09 10.78 -4.91
CA GLY A 289 -6.62 11.52 -3.75
C GLY A 289 -7.62 10.74 -2.89
N LEU A 290 -7.52 9.40 -2.90
CA LEU A 290 -8.39 8.52 -2.12
C LEU A 290 -7.79 8.25 -0.75
N ILE A 291 -8.64 8.15 0.27
CA ILE A 291 -8.27 7.62 1.57
C ILE A 291 -8.79 6.17 1.70
N ILE A 292 -7.89 5.20 1.90
CA ILE A 292 -8.20 3.80 2.18
C ILE A 292 -7.83 3.50 3.63
N GLY A 293 -8.83 3.46 4.51
CA GLY A 293 -8.69 3.25 5.94
C GLY A 293 -8.58 4.56 6.71
N GLY A 294 -8.00 4.51 7.92
CA GLY A 294 -7.75 5.67 8.78
C GLY A 294 -6.97 5.27 10.03
N LEU A 295 -6.28 6.24 10.64
CA LEU A 295 -5.46 6.00 11.83
C LEU A 295 -6.27 5.95 13.14
N GLY A 296 -7.54 6.39 13.12
CA GLY A 296 -8.44 6.29 14.26
C GLY A 296 -8.98 4.87 14.46
N ALA A 297 -9.40 4.58 15.69
CA ALA A 297 -10.00 3.28 16.02
C ALA A 297 -11.25 3.02 15.18
N GLY A 298 -11.29 1.86 14.50
CA GLY A 298 -12.40 1.46 13.63
C GLY A 298 -12.43 2.12 12.25
N GLU A 299 -11.47 2.99 11.93
CA GLU A 299 -11.40 3.66 10.62
C GLU A 299 -10.67 2.83 9.57
N GLY A 300 -9.72 1.99 9.98
CA GLY A 300 -9.04 1.02 9.11
C GLY A 300 -9.97 -0.05 8.57
N ASN A 301 -9.78 -0.44 7.31
CA ASN A 301 -10.49 -1.60 6.76
C ASN A 301 -9.86 -2.89 7.31
N THR A 302 -10.68 -3.91 7.54
CA THR A 302 -10.24 -5.26 7.90
C THR A 302 -10.35 -6.15 6.66
N VAL A 303 -9.22 -6.66 6.15
CA VAL A 303 -9.19 -7.54 4.98
C VAL A 303 -8.56 -8.87 5.37
N THR A 304 -9.37 -9.94 5.32
CA THR A 304 -8.93 -11.31 5.60
C THR A 304 -9.02 -12.15 4.33
N GLY A 305 -7.88 -12.63 3.81
CA GLY A 305 -7.78 -13.20 2.46
C GLY A 305 -7.55 -12.13 1.38
N GLY A 306 -7.83 -12.46 0.12
CA GLY A 306 -7.55 -11.59 -1.04
C GLY A 306 -6.11 -11.66 -1.54
N ASN A 307 -5.90 -11.55 -2.85
CA ASN A 307 -4.59 -11.59 -3.46
C ASN A 307 -4.50 -10.71 -4.72
N PRO A 308 -4.20 -9.40 -4.58
CA PRO A 308 -3.84 -8.70 -3.34
C PRO A 308 -5.00 -8.40 -2.40
N ALA A 309 -4.72 -8.21 -1.11
CA ALA A 309 -5.70 -7.67 -0.17
C ALA A 309 -6.00 -6.17 -0.45
N ILE A 310 -4.98 -5.38 -0.80
CA ILE A 310 -5.14 -4.04 -1.38
C ILE A 310 -4.25 -3.92 -2.62
N ARG A 311 -4.83 -3.57 -3.77
CA ARG A 311 -4.10 -3.30 -5.02
C ARG A 311 -4.24 -1.83 -5.42
N VAL A 312 -3.10 -1.17 -5.56
CA VAL A 312 -2.96 0.14 -6.21
C VAL A 312 -2.47 -0.12 -7.64
N GLY A 313 -3.42 -0.21 -8.56
CA GLY A 313 -3.19 -0.46 -9.98
C GLY A 313 -2.66 0.76 -10.73
N ALA A 314 -2.45 0.58 -12.03
CA ALA A 314 -1.82 1.59 -12.88
C ALA A 314 -2.61 2.92 -12.88
N GLY A 315 -1.88 4.03 -12.89
CA GLY A 315 -2.42 5.38 -12.91
C GLY A 315 -2.96 5.87 -11.57
N SER A 316 -2.89 5.04 -10.52
CA SER A 316 -3.37 5.44 -9.20
C SER A 316 -2.29 6.19 -8.41
N SER A 317 -2.61 7.40 -7.94
CA SER A 317 -1.60 8.30 -7.33
C SER A 317 -2.13 9.10 -6.16
N ASN A 318 -1.24 9.51 -5.25
CA ASN A 318 -1.60 10.30 -4.07
C ASN A 318 -2.73 9.64 -3.26
N LEU A 319 -2.66 8.30 -3.07
CA LEU A 319 -3.57 7.59 -2.20
C LEU A 319 -2.99 7.52 -0.79
N ASP A 320 -3.85 7.74 0.21
CA ASP A 320 -3.53 7.57 1.63
C ASP A 320 -4.07 6.21 2.09
N ILE A 321 -3.19 5.21 2.25
CA ILE A 321 -3.52 3.86 2.72
C ILE A 321 -3.16 3.79 4.19
N LEU A 322 -4.16 3.96 5.05
CA LEU A 322 -3.97 4.26 6.46
C LEU A 322 -4.60 3.20 7.37
N GLY A 323 -3.83 2.67 8.33
CA GLY A 323 -4.40 1.95 9.47
C GLY A 323 -5.19 0.67 9.15
N ASN A 324 -5.03 0.08 7.96
CA ASN A 324 -5.76 -1.12 7.58
C ASN A 324 -5.21 -2.35 8.32
N SER A 325 -6.10 -3.27 8.68
CA SER A 325 -5.77 -4.57 9.28
C SER A 325 -5.90 -5.66 8.22
N ILE A 326 -4.77 -6.22 7.80
CA ILE A 326 -4.67 -7.15 6.68
C ILE A 326 -4.04 -8.46 7.15
N SER A 327 -4.72 -9.56 6.88
CA SER A 327 -4.19 -10.91 7.04
C SER A 327 -4.61 -11.75 5.84
N THR A 328 -3.69 -12.10 4.96
CA THR A 328 -4.01 -12.88 3.77
C THR A 328 -2.98 -13.98 3.54
N SER A 329 -3.42 -15.18 3.15
CA SER A 329 -2.53 -16.25 2.68
C SER A 329 -2.24 -16.14 1.17
N GLY A 330 -2.61 -15.02 0.54
CA GLY A 330 -2.29 -14.71 -0.83
C GLY A 330 -0.84 -14.29 -1.03
N ASN A 331 -0.46 -14.00 -2.28
CA ASN A 331 0.87 -13.52 -2.59
C ASN A 331 1.13 -12.12 -2.01
N PHE A 332 0.11 -11.25 -2.00
CA PHE A 332 0.28 -9.84 -1.68
C PHE A 332 -0.69 -9.35 -0.60
N GLY A 333 -0.16 -8.72 0.45
CA GLY A 333 -0.96 -7.89 1.35
C GLY A 333 -1.36 -6.59 0.65
N ILE A 334 -0.44 -5.62 0.60
CA ILE A 334 -0.59 -4.37 -0.15
C ILE A 334 0.35 -4.41 -1.35
N ARG A 335 -0.18 -4.20 -2.56
CA ARG A 335 0.61 -4.11 -3.79
C ARG A 335 0.38 -2.78 -4.51
N VAL A 336 1.43 -1.99 -4.66
CA VAL A 336 1.45 -0.81 -5.53
C VAL A 336 2.19 -1.17 -6.80
N GLN A 337 1.53 -0.99 -7.95
CA GLN A 337 2.06 -1.45 -9.24
C GLN A 337 1.86 -0.43 -10.35
N GLY A 338 2.80 -0.42 -11.29
CA GLY A 338 2.74 0.37 -12.51
C GLY A 338 3.52 1.68 -12.40
N ASN A 339 4.21 2.03 -13.49
CA ASN A 339 5.11 3.19 -13.57
C ASN A 339 4.41 4.55 -13.52
N THR A 340 3.08 4.56 -13.60
CA THR A 340 2.23 5.74 -13.44
C THR A 340 1.64 5.85 -12.02
N SER A 341 1.92 4.89 -11.14
CA SER A 341 1.44 4.87 -9.76
C SER A 341 2.46 5.49 -8.83
N SER A 342 2.15 6.67 -8.29
CA SER A 342 3.14 7.48 -7.55
C SER A 342 2.54 8.32 -6.44
N GLY A 343 3.38 8.75 -5.49
CA GLY A 343 2.96 9.61 -4.39
C GLY A 343 2.03 8.92 -3.39
N ASN A 344 1.93 7.59 -3.41
CA ASN A 344 1.06 6.87 -2.47
C ASN A 344 1.74 6.75 -1.11
N GLU A 345 0.97 6.98 -0.04
CA GLU A 345 1.43 6.87 1.34
C GLU A 345 0.79 5.65 2.02
N ILE A 346 1.61 4.71 2.47
CA ILE A 346 1.19 3.49 3.17
C ILE A 346 1.61 3.63 4.64
N LEU A 347 0.70 4.04 5.52
CA LEU A 347 1.03 4.41 6.90
C LEU A 347 0.17 3.66 7.93
N GLY A 348 0.80 3.22 9.02
CA GLY A 348 0.10 2.64 10.17
C GLY A 348 -0.66 1.34 9.91
N ASN A 349 -0.46 0.68 8.77
CA ASN A 349 -1.15 -0.57 8.43
C ASN A 349 -0.55 -1.75 9.20
N SER A 350 -1.39 -2.70 9.58
CA SER A 350 -0.98 -4.01 10.09
C SER A 350 -1.15 -5.04 8.98
N VAL A 351 -0.06 -5.63 8.48
CA VAL A 351 -0.09 -6.55 7.34
C VAL A 351 0.61 -7.86 7.69
N SER A 352 -0.09 -8.99 7.51
CA SER A 352 0.45 -10.29 7.90
C SER A 352 0.04 -11.48 7.02
N ASN A 353 0.79 -12.58 7.17
CA ASN A 353 0.52 -13.92 6.61
C ASN A 353 0.63 -14.05 5.08
N ALA A 354 1.03 -12.98 4.38
CA ALA A 354 1.18 -12.95 2.92
C ALA A 354 2.56 -13.42 2.49
N VAL A 355 2.74 -13.85 1.23
CA VAL A 355 4.09 -14.14 0.71
C VAL A 355 4.95 -12.87 0.71
N PHE A 356 4.39 -11.77 0.21
CA PHE A 356 4.98 -10.45 0.23
C PHE A 356 3.98 -9.50 0.89
N CYS A 357 4.28 -9.03 2.10
CA CYS A 357 3.31 -8.24 2.84
C CYS A 357 3.07 -6.87 2.20
N ILE A 358 4.12 -6.10 1.89
CA ILE A 358 4.01 -4.85 1.14
C ILE A 358 4.93 -4.89 -0.07
N ALA A 359 4.39 -4.65 -1.26
CA ALA A 359 5.13 -4.70 -2.52
C ALA A 359 4.98 -3.40 -3.32
N ILE A 360 6.11 -2.81 -3.70
CA ILE A 360 6.22 -1.68 -4.62
C ILE A 360 6.85 -2.19 -5.92
N ASP A 361 6.01 -2.43 -6.93
CA ASP A 361 6.39 -3.10 -8.17
C ASP A 361 6.31 -2.15 -9.37
N GLY A 362 7.45 -1.55 -9.68
CA GLY A 362 7.62 -0.60 -10.77
C GLY A 362 6.90 0.72 -10.55
N ALA A 363 6.74 1.16 -9.30
CA ALA A 363 5.95 2.33 -8.91
C ALA A 363 6.84 3.40 -8.23
N PRO A 364 7.05 4.58 -8.84
CA PRO A 364 7.97 5.59 -8.32
C PRO A 364 7.36 6.47 -7.22
N GLY A 365 8.22 7.02 -6.35
CA GLY A 365 7.90 8.12 -5.43
C GLY A 365 6.87 7.77 -4.37
N ASN A 366 6.86 6.54 -3.86
CA ASN A 366 5.92 6.09 -2.83
C ASN A 366 6.56 6.17 -1.43
N VAL A 367 5.72 6.22 -0.39
CA VAL A 367 6.16 6.21 1.01
C VAL A 367 5.55 5.01 1.72
N VAL A 368 6.40 4.20 2.37
CA VAL A 368 6.02 3.05 3.18
C VAL A 368 6.46 3.29 4.61
N GLY A 369 5.49 3.60 5.46
CA GLY A 369 5.67 3.91 6.87
C GLY A 369 5.99 5.38 7.13
N GLY A 370 6.02 5.75 8.41
CA GLY A 370 6.19 7.13 8.86
C GLY A 370 6.91 7.23 10.20
N ALA A 371 7.61 8.35 10.42
CA ALA A 371 8.45 8.55 11.61
C ALA A 371 7.66 8.89 12.88
N SER A 372 6.42 9.36 12.74
CA SER A 372 5.53 9.67 13.86
C SER A 372 4.97 8.38 14.46
N THR A 373 4.66 8.40 15.75
CA THR A 373 3.98 7.29 16.43
C THR A 373 2.70 6.92 15.68
N GLY A 374 2.54 5.64 15.33
CA GLY A 374 1.40 5.14 14.54
C GLY A 374 1.52 5.37 13.02
N GLY A 375 2.58 6.03 12.53
CA GLY A 375 2.85 6.19 11.11
C GLY A 375 3.57 4.98 10.48
N GLY A 376 4.38 4.26 11.26
CA GLY A 376 5.03 3.02 10.83
C GLY A 376 4.04 1.89 10.58
N ASN A 377 4.24 1.10 9.51
CA ASN A 377 3.46 -0.13 9.33
C ASN A 377 4.01 -1.23 10.22
N THR A 378 3.12 -2.07 10.73
CA THR A 378 3.45 -3.32 11.42
C THR A 378 3.31 -4.45 10.42
N VAL A 379 4.42 -5.12 10.11
CA VAL A 379 4.51 -6.18 9.11
C VAL A 379 4.95 -7.46 9.81
N SER A 380 4.21 -8.56 9.63
CA SER A 380 4.56 -9.80 10.31
C SER A 380 4.20 -11.10 9.60
N ASN A 381 4.94 -12.18 9.86
CA ASN A 381 4.65 -13.52 9.34
C ASN A 381 4.53 -13.54 7.81
N CYS A 382 5.45 -12.91 7.11
CA CYS A 382 5.44 -12.89 5.65
C CYS A 382 6.31 -14.04 5.13
N ASP A 383 5.84 -14.87 4.21
CA ASP A 383 6.60 -16.09 3.85
C ASP A 383 7.95 -15.78 3.20
N ASN A 384 8.04 -14.74 2.35
CA ASN A 384 9.28 -14.36 1.68
C ASN A 384 9.83 -13.01 2.15
N SER A 385 9.10 -11.91 1.92
CA SER A 385 9.58 -10.56 2.26
C SER A 385 8.56 -9.76 3.04
N GLY A 386 9.04 -9.04 4.06
CA GLY A 386 8.23 -8.05 4.76
C GLY A 386 7.81 -6.91 3.83
N ILE A 387 8.80 -6.17 3.33
CA ILE A 387 8.60 -5.13 2.31
C ILE A 387 9.48 -5.44 1.12
N ARG A 388 8.95 -5.34 -0.10
CA ARG A 388 9.74 -5.46 -1.32
C ARG A 388 9.61 -4.27 -2.25
N MET A 389 10.67 -4.03 -3.02
CA MET A 389 10.70 -3.03 -4.09
C MET A 389 11.36 -3.63 -5.34
N LEU A 390 10.62 -3.71 -6.44
CA LEU A 390 11.07 -4.36 -7.67
C LEU A 390 11.05 -3.42 -8.88
N PHE A 391 11.96 -3.68 -9.81
CA PHE A 391 12.10 -3.04 -11.12
C PHE A 391 12.62 -1.59 -11.06
N SER A 392 13.35 -1.18 -12.10
CA SER A 392 13.99 0.14 -12.21
C SER A 392 13.05 1.33 -12.25
N SER A 393 11.76 1.10 -12.52
CA SER A 393 10.74 2.14 -12.40
C SER A 393 10.34 2.45 -10.96
N SER A 394 10.59 1.52 -10.01
CA SER A 394 10.51 1.84 -8.58
C SER A 394 11.69 2.71 -8.20
N SER A 395 11.48 4.02 -8.18
CA SER A 395 12.51 5.01 -7.87
C SER A 395 12.03 6.00 -6.81
N GLY A 396 12.91 6.53 -5.98
CA GLY A 396 12.56 7.58 -5.00
C GLY A 396 11.67 7.11 -3.85
N THR A 397 11.44 5.80 -3.70
CA THR A 397 10.59 5.25 -2.63
C THR A 397 11.27 5.40 -1.28
N ARG A 398 10.50 5.82 -0.27
CA ARG A 398 10.96 5.95 1.12
C ARG A 398 10.33 4.85 1.96
N ILE A 399 11.14 4.02 2.60
CA ILE A 399 10.69 2.97 3.53
C ILE A 399 11.19 3.37 4.92
N ILE A 400 10.32 3.90 5.77
CA ILE A 400 10.73 4.52 7.05
C ILE A 400 9.83 4.10 8.21
N GLY A 401 10.43 3.92 9.39
CA GLY A 401 9.72 3.74 10.65
C GLY A 401 8.86 2.48 10.75
N ASN A 402 9.02 1.50 9.85
CA ASN A 402 8.24 0.26 9.88
C ASN A 402 8.75 -0.69 10.97
N GLU A 403 7.85 -1.48 11.55
CA GLU A 403 8.19 -2.61 12.42
C GLU A 403 7.90 -3.91 11.67
N ILE A 404 8.97 -4.63 11.30
CA ILE A 404 8.94 -5.84 10.48
C ILE A 404 9.40 -7.02 11.35
N THR A 405 8.54 -8.02 11.54
CA THR A 405 8.77 -9.14 12.46
C THR A 405 8.43 -10.49 11.85
N GLY A 406 9.34 -11.46 11.88
CA GLY A 406 9.05 -12.81 11.39
C GLY A 406 8.68 -12.88 9.90
N ALA A 407 9.28 -12.04 9.05
CA ALA A 407 9.35 -12.37 7.63
C ALA A 407 10.27 -13.61 7.48
N GLY A 408 9.98 -14.52 6.54
CA GLY A 408 10.74 -15.75 6.36
C GLY A 408 12.14 -15.48 5.85
N ASP A 409 12.26 -15.05 4.59
CA ASP A 409 13.57 -14.89 3.95
C ASP A 409 14.19 -13.51 4.22
N MET A 410 13.44 -12.42 4.00
CA MET A 410 13.98 -11.06 3.97
C MET A 410 13.09 -10.05 4.71
N GLY A 411 13.69 -9.20 5.53
CA GLY A 411 12.97 -8.07 6.13
C GLY A 411 12.54 -7.06 5.06
N ILE A 412 13.53 -6.53 4.34
CA ILE A 412 13.34 -5.65 3.19
C ILE A 412 14.13 -6.20 1.99
N PHE A 413 13.45 -6.42 0.87
CA PHE A 413 14.07 -6.90 -0.37
C PHE A 413 13.96 -5.85 -1.48
N ILE A 414 15.08 -5.53 -2.11
CA ILE A 414 15.14 -4.56 -3.20
C ILE A 414 15.82 -5.21 -4.39
N GLU A 415 15.16 -5.20 -5.55
CA GLU A 415 15.73 -5.75 -6.79
C GLU A 415 15.52 -4.81 -7.98
N ASP A 416 16.63 -4.41 -8.60
CA ASP A 416 16.73 -3.52 -9.76
C ASP A 416 16.00 -2.16 -9.64
N ALA A 417 15.45 -1.83 -8.47
CA ALA A 417 14.92 -0.52 -8.12
C ALA A 417 16.03 0.53 -7.95
N LEU A 418 15.67 1.81 -8.02
CA LEU A 418 16.64 2.92 -8.03
C LEU A 418 16.38 3.88 -6.88
N GLU A 419 17.44 4.54 -6.39
CA GLU A 419 17.38 5.75 -5.55
C GLU A 419 16.32 5.73 -4.42
N GLY A 420 16.40 4.75 -3.52
CA GLY A 420 15.49 4.62 -2.38
C GLY A 420 16.12 5.07 -1.06
N ALA A 421 15.30 5.54 -0.12
CA ALA A 421 15.72 5.81 1.26
C ALA A 421 15.07 4.81 2.21
N ILE A 422 15.88 3.93 2.79
CA ILE A 422 15.45 2.86 3.68
C ILE A 422 15.95 3.26 5.06
N GLY A 423 15.02 3.77 5.86
CA GLY A 423 15.32 4.43 7.12
C GLY A 423 15.61 5.92 6.94
N GLY A 424 16.29 6.52 7.92
CA GLY A 424 16.61 7.94 7.88
C GLY A 424 17.36 8.42 9.12
N THR A 425 17.75 9.70 9.12
CA THR A 425 18.61 10.28 10.15
C THR A 425 17.85 10.88 11.33
N ALA A 426 16.55 11.12 11.20
CA ALA A 426 15.73 11.64 12.28
C ALA A 426 15.19 10.49 13.16
N PRO A 427 14.93 10.75 14.46
CA PRO A 427 14.30 9.76 15.34
C PRO A 427 13.02 9.18 14.74
N GLY A 428 12.85 7.86 14.85
CA GLY A 428 11.69 7.14 14.33
C GLY A 428 11.72 6.85 12.82
N GLN A 429 12.70 7.35 12.06
CA GLN A 429 12.79 7.04 10.62
C GLN A 429 13.40 5.67 10.33
N GLY A 430 14.30 5.15 11.17
CA GLY A 430 14.89 3.83 10.99
C GLY A 430 13.84 2.72 11.08
N ASN A 431 13.87 1.75 10.15
CA ASN A 431 13.03 0.57 10.24
C ASN A 431 13.55 -0.38 11.32
N ARG A 432 12.64 -1.04 12.02
CA ARG A 432 12.95 -2.03 13.04
C ARG A 432 12.60 -3.41 12.48
N ILE A 433 13.62 -4.24 12.27
CA ILE A 433 13.52 -5.51 11.56
C ILE A 433 13.95 -6.62 12.52
N SER A 434 13.16 -7.69 12.63
CA SER A 434 13.55 -8.84 13.44
C SER A 434 13.03 -10.17 12.95
N GLY A 435 13.87 -11.21 13.04
CA GLY A 435 13.51 -12.59 12.70
C GLY A 435 13.66 -13.07 11.25
N PRO A 436 13.92 -12.25 10.21
CA PRO A 436 14.13 -12.82 8.87
C PRO A 436 15.49 -13.49 8.75
N ASP A 437 15.64 -14.35 7.73
CA ASP A 437 16.94 -14.89 7.40
C ASP A 437 17.95 -13.78 7.06
N SER A 438 17.58 -12.81 6.21
CA SER A 438 18.37 -11.62 5.92
C SER A 438 17.62 -10.34 6.27
N GLY A 439 18.32 -9.34 6.81
CA GLY A 439 17.70 -8.08 7.22
C GLY A 439 17.21 -7.25 6.03
N ILE A 440 18.16 -6.64 5.31
CA ILE A 440 17.94 -5.85 4.11
C ILE A 440 18.81 -6.42 2.99
N VAL A 441 18.19 -6.78 1.87
CA VAL A 441 18.91 -7.29 0.69
C VAL A 441 18.71 -6.31 -0.46
N VAL A 442 19.81 -5.87 -1.07
CA VAL A 442 19.80 -5.07 -2.30
C VAL A 442 20.44 -5.87 -3.42
N ARG A 443 19.65 -6.18 -4.44
CA ARG A 443 20.03 -7.04 -5.55
C ARG A 443 19.95 -6.33 -6.90
N SER A 444 20.95 -6.57 -7.74
CA SER A 444 20.96 -6.12 -9.14
C SER A 444 21.06 -7.33 -10.03
N SER A 445 19.97 -7.69 -10.72
CA SER A 445 19.99 -8.79 -11.71
C SER A 445 20.58 -8.35 -13.04
N SER A 446 20.60 -7.03 -13.28
CA SER A 446 21.10 -6.39 -14.49
C SER A 446 22.55 -5.89 -14.39
N GLY A 447 23.15 -5.93 -13.19
CA GLY A 447 24.46 -5.35 -12.91
C GLY A 447 24.49 -3.82 -12.86
N GLY A 448 23.33 -3.17 -12.93
CA GLY A 448 23.19 -1.72 -12.82
C GLY A 448 23.48 -1.21 -11.41
N ALA A 449 24.00 0.02 -11.31
CA ALA A 449 24.18 0.72 -10.06
C ALA A 449 22.84 1.11 -9.45
N MET A 450 22.66 0.81 -8.17
CA MET A 450 21.47 1.15 -7.39
C MET A 450 21.94 2.05 -6.24
N ALA A 451 21.40 3.25 -6.06
CA ALA A 451 21.87 4.18 -5.02
C ALA A 451 20.89 4.22 -3.83
N HIS A 452 20.81 3.13 -3.07
CA HIS A 452 19.94 3.04 -1.89
C HIS A 452 20.67 3.47 -0.62
N ALA A 453 20.13 4.49 0.03
CA ALA A 453 20.57 4.90 1.35
C ALA A 453 19.90 4.02 2.42
N LEU A 454 20.68 3.29 3.19
CA LEU A 454 20.25 2.40 4.27
C LEU A 454 20.67 3.01 5.62
N LEU A 455 19.80 3.84 6.21
CA LEU A 455 20.18 4.74 7.31
C LEU A 455 19.43 4.43 8.61
N GLY A 456 20.17 4.24 9.70
CA GLY A 456 19.62 4.14 11.06
C GLY A 456 18.67 2.97 11.30
N ASN A 457 18.63 1.96 10.41
CA ASN A 457 17.82 0.77 10.59
C ASN A 457 18.33 -0.06 11.79
N SER A 458 17.40 -0.68 12.52
CA SER A 458 17.65 -1.53 13.68
C SER A 458 17.29 -2.97 13.29
N ILE A 459 18.27 -3.83 13.12
CA ILE A 459 18.06 -5.19 12.62
C ILE A 459 18.52 -6.18 13.69
N ALA A 460 17.56 -6.91 14.24
CA ALA A 460 17.76 -7.86 15.31
C ALA A 460 17.56 -9.31 14.84
N SER A 461 18.50 -10.19 15.19
CA SER A 461 18.35 -11.64 15.01
C SER A 461 18.03 -12.08 13.57
N SER A 462 19.04 -12.08 12.71
CA SER A 462 19.01 -12.72 11.39
C SER A 462 19.85 -14.00 11.37
N THR A 463 19.43 -15.02 10.60
CA THR A 463 20.22 -16.25 10.42
C THR A 463 21.33 -16.08 9.37
N GLY A 464 21.16 -15.11 8.48
CA GLY A 464 22.10 -14.55 7.51
C GLY A 464 22.47 -13.09 7.83
N LEU A 465 22.88 -12.33 6.82
CA LEU A 465 23.42 -10.98 6.99
C LEU A 465 22.36 -9.93 7.34
N GLY A 466 22.77 -8.90 8.09
CA GLY A 466 21.90 -7.75 8.39
C GLY A 466 21.65 -6.89 7.15
N ILE A 467 22.70 -6.60 6.38
CA ILE A 467 22.63 -5.95 5.06
C ILE A 467 23.44 -6.81 4.11
N ASP A 468 22.87 -7.10 2.95
CA ASP A 468 23.50 -7.88 1.89
C ASP A 468 23.39 -7.13 0.55
N LEU A 469 24.53 -6.91 -0.12
CA LEU A 469 24.62 -6.34 -1.46
C LEU A 469 25.04 -7.44 -2.43
N THR A 470 24.11 -7.91 -3.26
CA THR A 470 24.35 -9.14 -4.03
C THR A 470 23.96 -9.04 -5.51
N ALA A 471 24.71 -9.74 -6.36
CA ALA A 471 24.34 -9.99 -7.75
C ALA A 471 23.67 -11.36 -7.94
N THR A 472 23.67 -12.24 -6.93
CA THR A 472 23.23 -13.63 -7.04
C THR A 472 22.09 -13.96 -6.08
N PHE A 473 21.13 -14.80 -6.53
CA PHE A 473 20.02 -15.26 -5.69
C PHE A 473 19.33 -16.51 -6.29
N PRO A 474 18.86 -17.49 -5.49
CA PRO A 474 19.23 -17.81 -4.09
C PRO A 474 20.31 -18.92 -3.98
N PRO A 475 21.07 -19.00 -2.85
CA PRO A 475 21.08 -18.05 -1.71
C PRO A 475 21.91 -16.78 -2.01
N PRO A 476 21.75 -15.69 -1.22
CA PRO A 476 22.68 -14.56 -1.27
C PRO A 476 24.14 -15.03 -1.08
N ASP A 477 25.09 -14.41 -1.76
CA ASP A 477 26.50 -14.84 -1.82
C ASP A 477 27.33 -14.49 -0.58
N GLY A 478 26.76 -13.74 0.36
CA GLY A 478 27.42 -13.34 1.60
C GLY A 478 28.20 -12.03 1.44
N VAL A 479 29.06 -11.72 2.41
CA VAL A 479 29.67 -10.39 2.50
C VAL A 479 30.55 -10.11 1.28
N THR A 480 30.31 -8.97 0.66
CA THR A 480 31.13 -8.43 -0.43
C THR A 480 32.46 -7.94 0.13
N ALA A 481 33.57 -8.47 -0.40
CA ALA A 481 34.89 -8.12 0.11
C ALA A 481 35.29 -6.70 -0.35
N ASN A 482 35.89 -5.90 0.54
CA ASN A 482 36.38 -4.60 0.12
C ASN A 482 37.47 -4.70 -0.95
N ASP A 483 37.45 -3.81 -1.95
CA ASP A 483 38.48 -3.67 -2.97
C ASP A 483 39.58 -2.63 -2.57
N PRO A 484 40.77 -2.65 -3.22
CA PRO A 484 41.82 -1.67 -2.97
C PRO A 484 41.45 -0.26 -3.40
N ALA A 485 42.13 0.75 -2.86
CA ALA A 485 41.85 2.14 -3.22
C ALA A 485 42.22 2.49 -4.68
N PRO A 486 41.38 3.28 -5.40
CA PRO A 486 40.03 3.69 -5.02
C PRO A 486 39.01 2.57 -5.25
N ASP A 487 37.94 2.59 -4.46
CA ASP A 487 36.77 1.73 -4.63
C ASP A 487 36.16 1.93 -6.03
N ALA A 488 36.24 0.88 -6.85
CA ALA A 488 35.96 0.91 -8.28
C ALA A 488 34.84 -0.07 -8.68
N ASP A 489 34.21 -0.72 -7.71
CA ASP A 489 33.21 -1.73 -7.96
C ASP A 489 31.92 -1.13 -8.56
N VAL A 490 31.17 -2.01 -9.24
CA VAL A 490 29.87 -1.71 -9.83
C VAL A 490 28.85 -2.73 -9.36
N GLY A 491 27.58 -2.31 -9.25
CA GLY A 491 26.49 -3.17 -8.81
C GLY A 491 25.60 -2.50 -7.76
N PRO A 492 24.86 -3.29 -6.96
CA PRO A 492 24.02 -2.77 -5.87
C PRO A 492 24.82 -1.84 -4.97
N ASN A 493 24.38 -0.59 -4.79
CA ASN A 493 25.09 0.43 -4.02
C ASN A 493 26.55 0.65 -4.44
N GLY A 494 26.90 0.34 -5.69
CA GLY A 494 28.28 0.36 -6.17
C GLY A 494 29.19 -0.62 -5.43
N LEU A 495 28.61 -1.61 -4.74
CA LEU A 495 29.29 -2.49 -3.80
C LEU A 495 30.15 -1.73 -2.78
N GLN A 496 29.68 -0.54 -2.38
CA GLN A 496 30.36 0.39 -1.50
C GLN A 496 31.13 -0.31 -0.37
N ASN A 497 32.44 -0.08 -0.33
CA ASN A 497 33.30 -0.58 0.73
C ASN A 497 32.81 -0.17 2.12
N PHE A 498 32.77 -1.12 3.05
CA PHE A 498 32.46 -0.83 4.45
C PHE A 498 33.69 -0.35 5.24
N PRO A 499 33.51 0.45 6.31
CA PRO A 499 34.62 0.84 7.18
C PRO A 499 35.28 -0.35 7.86
N VAL A 500 36.61 -0.31 8.02
CA VAL A 500 37.37 -1.31 8.78
C VAL A 500 37.63 -0.77 10.19
N ILE A 501 37.05 -1.43 11.20
CA ILE A 501 37.22 -1.05 12.61
C ILE A 501 38.63 -1.43 13.09
N SER A 502 39.34 -0.45 13.66
CA SER A 502 40.69 -0.62 14.22
C SER A 502 40.71 -0.70 15.75
N ALA A 503 39.74 -0.06 16.43
CA ALA A 503 39.60 -0.13 17.87
C ALA A 503 38.16 0.16 18.33
N VAL A 504 37.73 -0.51 19.40
CA VAL A 504 36.42 -0.30 20.04
C VAL A 504 36.59 -0.07 21.52
N THR A 505 36.29 1.14 21.99
CA THR A 505 36.33 1.49 23.42
C THR A 505 34.91 1.53 23.99
N PRO A 506 34.56 0.67 24.99
CA PRO A 506 33.26 0.72 25.65
C PRO A 506 32.96 2.11 26.24
N GLY A 507 31.77 2.64 25.98
CA GLY A 507 31.36 4.00 26.34
C GLY A 507 32.20 5.12 25.70
N GLY A 508 33.15 4.78 24.84
CA GLY A 508 34.10 5.68 24.19
C GLY A 508 33.82 5.78 22.70
N ASN A 509 34.83 5.49 21.86
CA ASN A 509 34.75 5.62 20.41
C ASN A 509 34.98 4.29 19.69
N VAL A 510 34.44 4.18 18.48
CA VAL A 510 34.77 3.15 17.47
C VAL A 510 35.67 3.81 16.42
N ALA A 511 36.96 3.47 16.42
CA ALA A 511 37.94 3.98 15.45
C ALA A 511 37.95 3.13 14.18
N PHE A 512 38.12 3.76 13.03
CA PHE A 512 38.05 3.09 11.73
C PHE A 512 38.94 3.73 10.65
N SER A 513 39.17 2.96 9.59
CA SER A 513 39.62 3.43 8.27
C SER A 513 38.57 3.12 7.21
N LEU A 514 38.51 3.93 6.16
CA LEU A 514 37.63 3.74 5.02
C LEU A 514 38.45 3.92 3.74
N VAL A 515 38.29 2.98 2.80
CA VAL A 515 38.71 3.11 1.41
C VAL A 515 37.43 3.24 0.60
N SER A 516 37.27 4.32 -0.16
CA SER A 516 36.16 4.47 -1.09
C SER A 516 36.47 5.46 -2.23
N SER A 517 35.45 5.98 -2.91
CA SER A 517 35.55 6.99 -3.96
C SER A 517 36.37 8.22 -3.49
N PRO A 518 37.36 8.71 -4.25
CA PRO A 518 38.20 9.86 -3.89
C PRO A 518 37.44 11.18 -3.72
N GLY A 519 37.78 11.96 -2.70
CA GLY A 519 37.20 13.29 -2.45
C GLY A 519 35.72 13.27 -2.05
N THR A 520 35.16 12.09 -1.77
CA THR A 520 33.75 11.91 -1.44
C THR A 520 33.55 11.96 0.08
N THR A 521 32.50 12.66 0.52
CA THR A 521 32.07 12.65 1.92
C THR A 521 31.14 11.48 2.19
N PHE A 522 31.41 10.74 3.26
CA PHE A 522 30.62 9.61 3.72
C PHE A 522 30.07 9.87 5.11
N ARG A 523 28.81 9.49 5.32
CA ARG A 523 28.24 9.29 6.65
C ARG A 523 28.61 7.88 7.11
N VAL A 524 29.35 7.79 8.20
CA VAL A 524 29.69 6.53 8.86
C VAL A 524 28.83 6.36 10.10
N GLU A 525 28.00 5.32 10.13
CA GLU A 525 27.09 5.01 11.23
C GLU A 525 27.62 3.84 12.05
N ALA A 526 27.57 3.95 13.38
CA ALA A 526 27.96 2.87 14.30
C ALA A 526 26.75 2.22 14.94
N PHE A 527 26.80 0.89 15.05
CA PHE A 527 25.75 0.06 15.61
C PHE A 527 26.31 -0.87 16.68
N ALA A 528 25.48 -1.22 17.65
CA ALA A 528 25.74 -2.26 18.65
C ALA A 528 24.85 -3.48 18.40
N SER A 529 25.40 -4.67 18.64
CA SER A 529 24.69 -5.95 18.63
C SER A 529 25.05 -6.79 19.86
N ALA A 530 24.09 -7.56 20.38
CA ALA A 530 24.31 -8.49 21.47
C ALA A 530 25.18 -9.70 21.06
N SER A 531 25.15 -10.06 19.77
CA SER A 531 25.96 -11.15 19.20
C SER A 531 26.84 -10.67 18.04
N GLN A 532 27.85 -11.46 17.69
CA GLN A 532 28.73 -11.19 16.55
C GLN A 532 27.99 -11.28 15.20
N GLY A 533 26.86 -11.99 15.16
CA GLY A 533 26.10 -12.28 13.95
C GLY A 533 26.74 -13.37 13.05
N PRO A 534 25.98 -13.89 12.08
CA PRO A 534 26.48 -14.81 11.05
C PRO A 534 27.67 -14.25 10.29
N GLY A 535 28.63 -15.11 9.91
CA GLY A 535 29.83 -14.71 9.16
C GLY A 535 30.80 -13.77 9.89
N GLY A 536 30.50 -13.34 11.13
CA GLY A 536 31.27 -12.36 11.86
C GLY A 536 30.83 -10.90 11.63
N PHE A 537 29.65 -10.68 11.05
CA PHE A 537 29.10 -9.38 10.68
C PHE A 537 27.77 -9.20 11.40
N GLY A 538 27.80 -8.47 12.51
CA GLY A 538 26.67 -8.29 13.41
C GLY A 538 25.54 -7.55 12.69
N PRO A 539 24.26 -7.88 12.96
CA PRO A 539 23.15 -7.36 12.15
C PRO A 539 22.89 -5.87 12.38
N GLY A 540 23.54 -5.22 13.35
CA GLY A 540 23.31 -3.80 13.66
C GLY A 540 21.99 -3.60 14.41
N GLU A 541 21.89 -4.15 15.62
CA GLU A 541 20.63 -4.18 16.40
C GLU A 541 20.22 -2.79 16.88
N ARG A 542 21.20 -1.94 17.17
CA ARG A 542 20.95 -0.63 17.77
C ARG A 542 21.89 0.42 17.22
N PHE A 543 21.32 1.45 16.59
CA PHE A 543 22.05 2.65 16.20
C PHE A 543 22.66 3.35 17.43
N LEU A 544 23.94 3.72 17.35
CA LEU A 544 24.68 4.42 18.40
C LEU A 544 24.84 5.90 18.05
N ASN A 545 25.50 6.17 16.93
CA ASN A 545 25.81 7.52 16.46
C ASN A 545 26.33 7.48 15.01
N ALA A 546 26.55 8.65 14.41
CA ALA A 546 27.17 8.80 13.11
C ALA A 546 28.16 9.96 13.07
N VAL A 547 29.15 9.88 12.19
CA VAL A 547 30.04 11.00 11.84
C VAL A 547 30.16 11.13 10.33
N GLN A 548 30.55 12.31 9.85
CA GLN A 548 30.94 12.48 8.45
C GLN A 548 32.46 12.45 8.33
N VAL A 549 32.95 11.78 7.30
CA VAL A 549 34.38 11.72 6.94
C VAL A 549 34.54 11.93 5.45
N THR A 550 35.60 12.60 5.01
CA THR A 550 35.88 12.80 3.58
C THR A 550 37.15 12.06 3.20
N THR A 551 37.09 11.26 2.14
CA THR A 551 38.26 10.58 1.58
C THR A 551 39.19 11.59 0.93
N ASN A 552 40.50 11.33 0.99
CA ASN A 552 41.48 12.13 0.29
C ASN A 552 41.46 11.84 -1.23
N GLY A 553 42.37 12.47 -1.98
CA GLY A 553 42.48 12.26 -3.44
C GLY A 553 42.87 10.84 -3.87
N ALA A 554 43.25 9.97 -2.93
CA ALA A 554 43.51 8.56 -3.15
C ALA A 554 42.37 7.65 -2.66
N GLY A 555 41.22 8.21 -2.25
CA GLY A 555 40.10 7.40 -1.76
C GLY A 555 40.20 6.94 -0.31
N MET A 556 41.16 7.44 0.47
CA MET A 556 41.39 6.97 1.84
C MET A 556 40.91 7.98 2.89
N ALA A 557 40.31 7.47 3.96
CA ALA A 557 39.89 8.22 5.13
C ALA A 557 40.12 7.42 6.43
N SER A 558 40.25 8.12 7.56
CA SER A 558 40.21 7.51 8.89
C SER A 558 39.45 8.43 9.84
N GLY A 559 38.90 7.85 10.90
CA GLY A 559 38.09 8.60 11.85
C GLY A 559 37.66 7.77 13.05
N SER A 560 36.75 8.33 13.84
CA SER A 560 36.13 7.62 14.95
C SER A 560 34.69 8.07 15.19
N VAL A 561 33.78 7.12 15.41
CA VAL A 561 32.39 7.39 15.79
C VAL A 561 32.26 7.37 17.32
N PRO A 562 31.71 8.42 17.96
CA PRO A 562 31.40 8.38 19.39
C PRO A 562 30.30 7.34 19.69
N ALA A 563 30.54 6.47 20.67
CA ALA A 563 29.73 5.28 20.96
C ALA A 563 29.41 5.18 22.46
N ALA A 564 28.92 6.27 23.07
CA ALA A 564 28.63 6.35 24.50
C ALA A 564 27.65 5.26 25.00
N GLY A 565 26.76 4.76 24.14
CA GLY A 565 25.82 3.68 24.45
C GLY A 565 26.34 2.26 24.22
N LEU A 566 27.62 2.07 23.92
CA LEU A 566 28.23 0.76 23.69
C LEU A 566 28.80 0.20 25.00
N THR A 567 28.36 -0.99 25.41
CA THR A 567 28.76 -1.64 26.65
C THR A 567 29.83 -2.71 26.41
N ALA A 568 30.64 -3.01 27.45
CA ALA A 568 31.67 -4.03 27.33
C ALA A 568 31.05 -5.40 27.08
N GLY A 569 31.51 -6.08 26.03
CA GLY A 569 31.01 -7.38 25.62
C GLY A 569 29.99 -7.36 24.47
N GLU A 570 29.38 -6.21 24.17
CA GLU A 570 28.63 -6.01 22.91
C GLU A 570 29.58 -5.99 21.71
N TRP A 571 29.02 -6.13 20.52
CA TRP A 571 29.72 -6.10 19.25
C TRP A 571 29.41 -4.81 18.50
N ALA A 572 30.44 -4.13 17.99
CA ALA A 572 30.30 -2.94 17.18
C ALA A 572 30.45 -3.27 15.68
N THR A 573 29.56 -2.72 14.86
CA THR A 573 29.66 -2.71 13.39
C THR A 573 29.50 -1.28 12.88
N LEU A 574 30.00 -1.02 11.67
CA LEU A 574 29.90 0.25 10.98
C LEU A 574 29.29 0.07 9.59
N THR A 575 28.61 1.08 9.07
CA THR A 575 28.27 1.23 7.64
C THR A 575 28.84 2.54 7.11
N ALA A 576 29.08 2.64 5.81
CA ALA A 576 29.41 3.87 5.11
C ALA A 576 28.35 4.18 4.06
N THR A 577 27.79 5.39 4.09
CA THR A 577 26.85 5.89 3.08
C THR A 577 27.42 7.14 2.44
N SER A 578 27.52 7.16 1.11
CA SER A 578 27.95 8.37 0.39
C SER A 578 26.95 9.51 0.57
N LEU A 579 27.43 10.73 0.71
CA LEU A 579 26.60 11.92 0.59
C LEU A 579 26.47 12.25 -0.89
N ASP A 580 25.23 12.40 -1.34
CA ASP A 580 24.92 12.75 -2.73
C ASP A 580 23.83 13.82 -2.73
N ALA A 581 24.26 15.08 -2.87
CA ALA A 581 23.35 16.21 -2.92
C ALA A 581 22.46 16.24 -4.18
N SER A 582 22.75 15.40 -5.18
CA SER A 582 21.91 15.25 -6.36
C SER A 582 20.76 14.28 -6.17
N SER A 583 20.81 13.41 -5.15
CA SER A 583 19.73 12.48 -4.83
C SER A 583 18.63 13.14 -4.00
N ALA A 584 17.40 12.63 -4.12
CA ALA A 584 16.25 13.15 -3.38
C ALA A 584 16.39 13.00 -1.85
N SER A 585 17.18 12.03 -1.38
CA SER A 585 17.43 11.82 0.05
C SER A 585 18.62 12.62 0.58
N GLY A 586 19.48 13.15 -0.31
CA GLY A 586 20.79 13.72 0.02
C GLY A 586 21.89 12.67 0.25
N PHE A 587 21.59 11.39 0.01
CA PHE A 587 22.48 10.25 0.22
C PHE A 587 22.51 9.34 -1.01
N GLY A 588 23.66 8.71 -1.25
CA GLY A 588 23.84 7.67 -2.24
C GLY A 588 23.79 6.26 -1.62
N GLY A 589 24.53 5.32 -2.22
CA GLY A 589 24.60 3.93 -1.77
C GLY A 589 25.25 3.76 -0.39
N THR A 590 24.74 2.79 0.37
CA THR A 590 25.28 2.35 1.66
C THR A 590 25.98 1.00 1.54
N SER A 591 27.10 0.83 2.22
CA SER A 591 27.82 -0.44 2.37
C SER A 591 27.01 -1.49 3.15
N GLU A 592 27.43 -2.74 3.06
CA GLU A 592 27.09 -3.75 4.07
C GLU A 592 27.66 -3.35 5.47
N PHE A 593 27.32 -4.12 6.50
CA PHE A 593 27.96 -3.95 7.80
C PHE A 593 29.44 -4.34 7.76
N SER A 594 30.28 -3.61 8.48
CA SER A 594 31.66 -4.02 8.72
C SER A 594 31.75 -5.28 9.57
N ARG A 595 32.92 -5.94 9.55
CA ARG A 595 33.21 -7.03 10.49
C ARG A 595 33.02 -6.56 11.93
N ALA A 596 32.31 -7.37 12.72
CA ALA A 596 31.98 -7.05 14.10
C ALA A 596 33.20 -7.15 15.01
N VAL A 597 33.40 -6.12 15.84
CA VAL A 597 34.50 -6.07 16.81
C VAL A 597 33.95 -5.92 18.22
N ARG A 598 34.38 -6.81 19.12
CA ARG A 598 33.90 -6.86 20.50
C ARG A 598 34.39 -5.67 21.31
N ALA A 599 33.49 -4.95 21.95
CA ALA A 599 33.80 -3.83 22.81
C ALA A 599 34.54 -4.30 24.08
N GLY A 600 35.73 -3.73 24.32
CA GLY A 600 36.59 -4.13 25.43
C GLY A 600 37.27 -5.49 25.21
N GLY A 601 37.30 -6.01 23.98
CA GLY A 601 38.13 -7.14 23.59
C GLY A 601 39.62 -6.82 23.57
N ALA A 602 40.46 -7.84 23.33
CA ALA A 602 41.89 -7.63 23.10
C ALA A 602 42.09 -6.71 21.88
N ALA A 603 43.15 -5.88 21.91
CA ALA A 603 43.46 -5.00 20.79
C ALA A 603 43.61 -5.81 19.49
N LEU A 604 43.04 -5.31 18.40
CA LEU A 604 43.21 -5.92 17.09
C LEU A 604 44.70 -5.84 16.68
N PRO A 605 45.26 -6.88 16.05
CA PRO A 605 46.61 -6.83 15.52
C PRO A 605 46.74 -5.69 14.49
N THR A 606 47.80 -4.90 14.61
CA THR A 606 48.16 -3.89 13.59
C THR A 606 49.27 -4.43 12.70
N VAL A 607 49.28 -4.06 11.42
CA VAL A 607 50.36 -4.43 10.50
C VAL A 607 51.29 -3.25 10.27
N THR A 608 52.59 -3.50 10.33
CA THR A 608 53.65 -2.59 9.87
C THR A 608 54.30 -3.17 8.61
N LEU A 609 54.45 -2.35 7.58
CA LEU A 609 55.14 -2.71 6.35
C LEU A 609 56.52 -2.06 6.33
N SER A 610 57.52 -2.82 5.91
CA SER A 610 58.89 -2.32 5.73
C SER A 610 59.51 -2.88 4.45
N LEU A 611 60.41 -2.11 3.86
CA LEU A 611 61.18 -2.47 2.68
C LEU A 611 62.67 -2.37 3.02
N ALA A 612 63.45 -3.41 2.72
CA ALA A 612 64.88 -3.40 2.94
C ALA A 612 65.66 -4.17 1.85
N PRO A 613 66.69 -3.56 1.22
CA PRO A 613 67.09 -2.16 1.36
C PRO A 613 66.03 -1.19 0.78
N GLY A 614 66.05 0.07 1.24
CA GLY A 614 65.09 1.11 0.79
C GLY A 614 65.40 1.71 -0.59
N ALA A 615 66.55 1.34 -1.16
CA ALA A 615 66.94 1.60 -2.54
C ALA A 615 67.70 0.38 -3.05
N THR A 616 67.52 0.05 -4.32
CA THR A 616 68.17 -1.08 -5.00
C THR A 616 68.69 -0.64 -6.35
N ASP A 617 69.85 -1.15 -6.74
CA ASP A 617 70.40 -0.88 -8.05
C ASP A 617 69.45 -1.43 -9.14
N GLU A 618 69.28 -0.65 -10.23
CA GLU A 618 68.80 -1.18 -11.50
C GLU A 618 69.68 -2.37 -11.91
N ASN A 619 69.12 -3.36 -12.62
CA ASN A 619 69.79 -4.62 -12.99
C ASN A 619 69.87 -5.69 -11.87
N GLY A 620 68.70 -6.11 -11.38
CA GLY A 620 68.58 -7.30 -10.53
C GLY A 620 68.75 -7.04 -9.04
N GLY A 621 68.79 -5.78 -8.62
CA GLY A 621 68.71 -5.42 -7.20
C GLY A 621 67.42 -5.98 -6.56
N VAL A 622 67.52 -6.52 -5.35
CA VAL A 622 66.39 -7.15 -4.66
C VAL A 622 66.13 -6.43 -3.34
N ALA A 623 64.89 -5.98 -3.14
CA ALA A 623 64.38 -5.47 -1.88
C ALA A 623 63.38 -6.44 -1.26
N LYS A 624 63.54 -6.69 0.03
CA LYS A 624 62.63 -7.54 0.80
C LYS A 624 61.52 -6.69 1.41
N LEU A 625 60.28 -6.99 1.01
CA LEU A 625 59.09 -6.50 1.67
C LEU A 625 58.80 -7.38 2.89
N THR A 626 58.61 -6.77 4.05
CA THR A 626 58.27 -7.46 5.30
C THR A 626 57.03 -6.83 5.91
N ALA A 627 55.98 -7.62 6.07
CA ALA A 627 54.80 -7.28 6.86
C ALA A 627 54.94 -7.89 8.25
N THR A 628 54.73 -7.09 9.29
CA THR A 628 54.82 -7.53 10.70
C THR A 628 53.56 -7.15 11.47
N LEU A 629 52.86 -8.14 12.00
CA LEU A 629 51.75 -7.99 12.92
C LEU A 629 52.26 -7.69 14.34
N SER A 630 51.56 -6.81 15.05
CA SER A 630 51.84 -6.51 16.47
C SER A 630 51.56 -7.68 17.43
N SER A 631 50.76 -8.66 16.98
CA SER A 631 50.45 -9.90 17.68
C SER A 631 49.97 -10.95 16.69
N ALA A 632 50.14 -12.24 16.99
CA ALA A 632 49.65 -13.31 16.10
C ALA A 632 48.13 -13.18 15.90
N ALA A 633 47.69 -13.30 14.65
CA ALA A 633 46.27 -13.37 14.32
C ALA A 633 45.81 -14.83 14.29
N VAL A 634 44.50 -15.04 14.46
CA VAL A 634 43.85 -16.33 14.20
C VAL A 634 43.41 -16.33 12.74
N GLY A 635 43.89 -17.30 11.97
CA GLY A 635 43.74 -17.37 10.52
C GLY A 635 44.89 -16.70 9.77
N GLU A 636 45.00 -17.04 8.48
CA GLU A 636 45.95 -16.42 7.56
C GLU A 636 45.58 -14.94 7.30
N VAL A 637 46.58 -14.06 7.28
CA VAL A 637 46.42 -12.65 6.94
C VAL A 637 47.08 -12.39 5.60
N VAL A 638 46.28 -12.03 4.59
CA VAL A 638 46.77 -11.65 3.27
C VAL A 638 46.72 -10.12 3.14
N LEU A 639 47.87 -9.51 2.85
CA LEU A 639 48.00 -8.08 2.59
C LEU A 639 48.13 -7.84 1.11
N SER A 640 47.08 -7.32 0.47
CA SER A 640 47.18 -6.82 -0.90
C SER A 640 48.07 -5.59 -0.97
N LEU A 641 48.95 -5.54 -1.96
CA LEU A 641 49.92 -4.45 -2.15
C LEU A 641 49.61 -3.68 -3.43
N SER A 642 49.61 -2.36 -3.33
CA SER A 642 49.65 -1.45 -4.47
C SER A 642 50.94 -0.62 -4.42
N TYR A 643 51.43 -0.23 -5.60
CA TYR A 643 52.68 0.49 -5.78
C TYR A 643 52.39 1.82 -6.48
N ALA A 644 53.04 2.89 -6.03
CA ALA A 644 52.94 4.23 -6.59
C ALA A 644 54.34 4.80 -6.80
N GLY A 645 54.45 5.85 -7.62
CA GLY A 645 55.71 6.49 -7.94
C GLY A 645 55.93 6.61 -9.45
N THR A 646 57.17 6.94 -9.82
CA THR A 646 57.60 7.07 -11.22
C THR A 646 58.03 5.74 -11.83
N ALA A 647 58.53 4.80 -11.02
CA ALA A 647 58.85 3.45 -11.47
C ALA A 647 57.59 2.63 -11.84
N GLN A 648 57.63 1.92 -12.96
CA GLN A 648 56.52 1.10 -13.48
C GLN A 648 56.74 -0.40 -13.21
N MET A 649 55.74 -1.07 -12.64
CA MET A 649 55.76 -2.52 -12.43
C MET A 649 55.83 -3.26 -13.78
N ASN A 650 56.59 -4.36 -13.83
CA ASN A 650 56.94 -5.16 -15.02
C ASN A 650 57.79 -4.45 -16.08
N THR A 651 58.17 -3.18 -15.87
CA THR A 651 59.14 -2.45 -16.70
C THR A 651 60.41 -2.15 -15.92
N ASP A 652 60.26 -1.50 -14.75
CA ASP A 652 61.35 -1.06 -13.89
C ASP A 652 61.56 -2.00 -12.70
N PHE A 653 60.50 -2.70 -12.25
CA PHE A 653 60.58 -3.70 -11.18
C PHE A 653 59.51 -4.78 -11.30
N SER A 654 59.79 -5.97 -10.77
CA SER A 654 58.83 -7.06 -10.55
C SER A 654 58.58 -7.19 -9.05
N ALA A 655 57.31 -7.16 -8.62
CA ALA A 655 56.96 -7.27 -7.20
C ALA A 655 55.65 -8.08 -7.03
N PRO A 656 55.44 -8.70 -5.86
CA PRO A 656 54.20 -9.42 -5.56
C PRO A 656 53.02 -8.45 -5.47
N VAL A 657 51.81 -8.96 -5.72
CA VAL A 657 50.57 -8.23 -5.46
C VAL A 657 50.03 -8.44 -4.05
N ALA A 658 50.64 -9.35 -3.27
CA ALA A 658 50.27 -9.57 -1.88
C ALA A 658 51.41 -10.16 -1.02
N ILE A 659 51.34 -9.95 0.30
CA ILE A 659 52.14 -10.67 1.31
C ILE A 659 51.19 -11.49 2.19
N THR A 660 51.48 -12.77 2.32
CA THR A 660 50.74 -13.67 3.22
C THR A 660 51.49 -13.85 4.53
N ILE A 661 50.80 -13.66 5.65
CA ILE A 661 51.24 -14.00 7.00
C ILE A 661 50.43 -15.24 7.42
N PRO A 662 51.06 -16.43 7.54
CA PRO A 662 50.35 -17.65 7.90
C PRO A 662 49.68 -17.57 9.28
N ASP A 663 48.68 -18.43 9.51
CA ASP A 663 48.00 -18.55 10.81
C ASP A 663 48.99 -18.71 11.98
N GLY A 664 48.73 -17.98 13.06
CA GLY A 664 49.57 -17.95 14.25
C GLY A 664 50.93 -17.28 14.09
N GLN A 665 51.30 -16.81 12.89
CA GLN A 665 52.54 -16.08 12.66
C GLN A 665 52.34 -14.57 12.79
N THR A 666 53.45 -13.85 12.99
CA THR A 666 53.47 -12.39 13.03
C THR A 666 54.18 -11.78 11.85
N VAL A 667 54.85 -12.56 11.00
CA VAL A 667 55.68 -12.02 9.92
C VAL A 667 55.40 -12.76 8.61
N GLY A 668 55.20 -11.98 7.54
CA GLY A 668 55.15 -12.45 6.16
C GLY A 668 56.12 -11.64 5.32
N THR A 669 56.71 -12.24 4.30
CA THR A 669 57.73 -11.57 3.48
C THR A 669 57.61 -11.91 2.02
N ALA A 670 57.98 -10.97 1.16
CA ALA A 670 58.08 -11.17 -0.28
C ALA A 670 59.21 -10.30 -0.86
N SER A 671 59.54 -10.49 -2.14
CA SER A 671 60.67 -9.79 -2.79
C SER A 671 60.21 -8.91 -3.93
N LEU A 672 60.72 -7.69 -3.98
CA LEU A 672 60.69 -6.78 -5.11
C LEU A 672 62.05 -6.88 -5.81
N VAL A 673 62.06 -7.04 -7.13
CA VAL A 673 63.27 -7.18 -7.96
C VAL A 673 63.28 -6.05 -8.98
N ALA A 674 64.30 -5.20 -8.95
CA ALA A 674 64.53 -4.19 -9.98
C ALA A 674 64.92 -4.86 -11.30
N LEU A 675 64.31 -4.41 -12.40
CA LEU A 675 64.54 -4.92 -13.74
C LEU A 675 65.49 -4.00 -14.49
N ASP A 676 66.35 -4.58 -15.35
CA ASP A 676 67.15 -3.80 -16.29
C ASP A 676 66.29 -3.49 -17.51
N ASN A 677 65.92 -2.22 -17.69
CA ASN A 677 65.13 -1.77 -18.84
C ASN A 677 66.01 -1.22 -19.99
N THR A 678 67.35 -1.31 -19.88
CA THR A 678 68.37 -0.85 -20.84
C THR A 678 68.38 0.65 -21.15
N SER A 679 67.53 1.46 -20.51
CA SER A 679 67.51 2.91 -20.64
C SER A 679 68.07 3.57 -19.39
N SER A 680 69.07 4.43 -19.53
CA SER A 680 69.52 5.27 -18.41
C SER A 680 68.46 6.35 -18.16
N ASP A 681 67.61 6.13 -17.17
CA ASP A 681 66.45 6.96 -16.85
C ASP A 681 66.51 7.66 -15.48
N GLY A 682 67.60 7.48 -14.73
CA GLY A 682 67.85 8.12 -13.43
C GLY A 682 67.10 7.44 -12.28
N ASP A 683 67.26 7.95 -11.05
CA ASP A 683 66.60 7.39 -9.87
C ASP A 683 65.06 7.49 -10.01
N ARG A 684 64.37 6.35 -10.10
CA ARG A 684 62.90 6.25 -10.29
C ARG A 684 62.12 5.78 -9.08
#